data_AF-A0A0V1JNP6-F1
#
_entry.id   AF-A0A0V1JNP6-F1
#
_cell.length_a   1.000
_cell.length_b   1.000
_cell.length_c   1.000
_cell.angle_alpha   90.00
_cell.angle_beta   90.00
_cell.angle_gamma   90.00
#
_symmetry.space_group_name_H-M   'P 1'
#
loop_
_entity.id
_entity.type
_entity.pdbx_description
1 polymer ?
#
loop_
_entity_poly.entity_id
_entity_poly.type
_entity_poly.pdbx_seq_one_letter_code
_entity_poly.pdbx_strand_id
1 'polypeptide(L)'
;MPYGGLHGYRSHRRRDSLICDAVHDKQKRKEKVEVYRETLRELNAPKEFLENFNPELLEWLIKNDADVAEFSVIFSCENVFKVVSESEHVFQKFHITLKHLETRMNNSGLDVLIKFNSNRENLFAAMKILFQKKLLHSVRIYPPEDKSIPWFPSNLYELDNCKNVIMKINEKSEHQFEGWNDEEYRKRRLQFAKLAESYRHGCPIPYVEYTKEEVETWRTVFTSMGSLHKKYACKEYLNNFALLKEKAGFGPDAIPQLEDVSRFLQLHSGFRLRPVSGLVSARDFLACLALRVFPCTQYVRHHSFPHHTVEPDCIHELLGHVPMLLDPVIANFSQQIGMASLGVSDEDIEKIATLYWFSIEFGLCKENNEMKTFGAGLLSSYGELEHALSFKPQYQPFEPEVIALTKYQDEEYQPLYFVTESVEEALRKLENLKYKLKMTRESKISILVATDIHLGFEERSLIRGDDSFKTFEEVLSIAQRKKVDFILLGGDLFHDNKPSRSTVYRCMELIRKYCFCDHQVKFQLLSNGEVDFYHSAFKHANFQDSHLKVGIPIFTIYGNHDDVAGNGLCAVDCFHACGLVNLFGKHEGVEELNVVPLIVKKGSTKLALYGFGNVRDERLHRMFSKGKVTFPSEDPESCFNLFVIHQNRAQHSLSNYIPISFIPDMMDLVIWGHEHKPLPDPEWHEKFYIMQPGSTVATSLSDGEAGPKYCYLLHIAGKEFCSEKIELTTNRLFYFEDITLDNTGIPPDSADLEKKVEKYCVEHVESLLEKCKLTLEEEMDRPSLPLIRLRLHVNHEFKKFSVKQFGKQFVDRVANPMDLLIFATKRDSVAMLVTVDKKLLSAAVRKTSQDTCERIEAVVTM
;
A
#
# COMPACT_ATOMS: atom_id res chain seq x y z
N MET A 1 12.37 21.41 -63.56
CA MET A 1 12.04 19.98 -63.71
C MET A 1 13.32 19.21 -63.93
N PRO A 2 13.40 17.92 -63.51
CA PRO A 2 12.35 17.14 -62.84
C PRO A 2 12.75 16.74 -61.38
N TYR A 3 11.88 16.95 -60.38
CA TYR A 3 10.78 16.09 -59.86
C TYR A 3 11.27 14.86 -59.09
N GLY A 4 10.79 14.51 -57.90
CA GLY A 4 9.68 14.95 -57.03
C GLY A 4 9.74 14.09 -55.74
N GLY A 5 8.95 14.25 -54.68
CA GLY A 5 7.82 15.10 -54.35
C GLY A 5 7.45 14.90 -52.87
N LEU A 6 6.80 15.92 -52.32
CA LEU A 6 6.29 16.07 -50.96
C LEU A 6 5.44 14.89 -50.44
N HIS A 7 5.54 14.60 -49.14
CA HIS A 7 4.45 14.85 -48.17
C HIS A 7 4.90 14.63 -46.73
N GLY A 8 4.81 15.68 -45.92
CA GLY A 8 5.03 15.64 -44.49
C GLY A 8 3.88 14.97 -43.75
N TYR A 9 4.22 14.27 -42.66
CA TYR A 9 3.27 14.00 -41.60
C TYR A 9 3.44 15.05 -40.51
N ARG A 10 2.45 15.93 -40.46
CA ARG A 10 2.22 16.94 -39.44
C ARG A 10 2.22 16.30 -38.05
N SER A 11 2.82 17.02 -37.11
CA SER A 11 2.48 16.95 -35.70
C SER A 11 0.97 17.07 -35.51
N HIS A 12 0.33 15.99 -35.05
CA HIS A 12 -0.98 16.04 -34.43
C HIS A 12 -0.87 15.45 -33.03
N ARG A 13 -1.26 16.27 -32.06
CA ARG A 13 -1.50 15.93 -30.66
C ARG A 13 -2.23 14.59 -30.58
N ARG A 14 -1.62 13.57 -29.98
CA ARG A 14 -2.35 12.51 -29.30
C ARG A 14 -2.24 12.76 -27.80
N ARG A 15 -3.18 13.56 -27.30
CA ARG A 15 -3.63 13.51 -25.91
C ARG A 15 -4.82 12.56 -25.90
N ASP A 16 -4.56 11.26 -25.85
CA ASP A 16 -5.57 10.28 -25.46
C ASP A 16 -4.85 9.20 -24.67
N SER A 17 -5.35 8.92 -23.47
CA SER A 17 -4.67 8.04 -22.53
C SER A 17 -4.71 6.60 -23.03
N LEU A 18 -3.60 5.88 -22.84
CA LEU A 18 -3.41 4.43 -23.06
C LEU A 18 -4.49 3.54 -22.38
N ILE A 19 -5.33 4.13 -21.52
CA ILE A 19 -6.45 3.50 -20.82
C ILE A 19 -7.65 3.27 -21.77
N CYS A 20 -7.88 4.15 -22.75
CA CYS A 20 -9.00 4.03 -23.69
C CYS A 20 -8.78 2.90 -24.70
N ASP A 21 -7.54 2.76 -25.17
CA ASP A 21 -7.14 1.67 -26.09
C ASP A 21 -7.22 0.30 -25.39
N ALA A 22 -6.81 0.22 -24.12
CA ALA A 22 -6.90 -1.01 -23.31
C ALA A 22 -8.34 -1.45 -23.00
N VAL A 23 -9.28 -0.51 -22.82
CA VAL A 23 -10.71 -0.83 -22.59
C VAL A 23 -11.38 -1.33 -23.87
N HIS A 24 -11.04 -0.75 -25.02
CA HIS A 24 -11.56 -1.17 -26.33
C HIS A 24 -11.04 -2.56 -26.75
N ASP A 25 -9.77 -2.87 -26.44
CA ASP A 25 -9.19 -4.20 -26.66
C ASP A 25 -9.75 -5.27 -25.70
N LYS A 26 -10.13 -4.89 -24.48
CA LYS A 26 -10.73 -5.82 -23.50
C LYS A 26 -12.16 -6.24 -23.88
N GLN A 27 -12.96 -5.32 -24.43
CA GLN A 27 -14.31 -5.63 -24.93
C GLN A 27 -14.23 -6.58 -26.14
N LYS A 28 -13.33 -6.31 -27.10
CA LYS A 28 -13.05 -7.19 -28.24
C LYS A 28 -12.51 -8.56 -27.81
N ARG A 29 -11.72 -8.64 -26.75
CA ARG A 29 -11.24 -9.92 -26.19
C ARG A 29 -12.39 -10.77 -25.64
N LYS A 30 -13.35 -10.19 -24.91
CA LYS A 30 -14.52 -10.94 -24.37
C LYS A 30 -15.40 -11.53 -25.47
N GLU A 31 -15.69 -10.76 -26.52
CA GLU A 31 -16.46 -11.23 -27.68
C GLU A 31 -15.73 -12.36 -28.42
N LYS A 32 -14.40 -12.29 -28.52
CA LYS A 32 -13.57 -13.36 -29.08
C LYS A 32 -13.60 -14.66 -28.26
N VAL A 33 -13.62 -14.59 -26.93
CA VAL A 33 -13.61 -15.80 -26.07
C VAL A 33 -14.85 -16.67 -26.29
N GLU A 34 -16.03 -16.05 -26.41
CA GLU A 34 -17.26 -16.82 -26.59
C GLU A 34 -17.31 -17.48 -27.97
N VAL A 35 -16.83 -16.78 -29.00
CA VAL A 35 -16.60 -17.35 -30.34
C VAL A 35 -15.64 -18.53 -30.28
N TYR A 36 -14.53 -18.42 -29.53
CA TYR A 36 -13.57 -19.53 -29.37
C TYR A 36 -14.19 -20.75 -28.70
N ARG A 37 -15.03 -20.55 -27.68
CA ARG A 37 -15.74 -21.65 -27.01
C ARG A 37 -16.70 -22.35 -27.96
N GLU A 38 -17.45 -21.61 -28.76
CA GLU A 38 -18.36 -22.19 -29.77
C GLU A 38 -17.57 -23.02 -30.81
N THR A 39 -16.49 -22.46 -31.36
CA THR A 39 -15.64 -23.18 -32.32
C THR A 39 -15.04 -24.46 -31.73
N LEU A 40 -14.59 -24.45 -30.48
CA LEU A 40 -14.03 -25.65 -29.83
C LEU A 40 -15.10 -26.68 -29.43
N ARG A 41 -16.36 -26.26 -29.19
CA ARG A 41 -17.50 -27.20 -29.04
C ARG A 41 -17.72 -27.99 -30.32
N GLU A 42 -17.63 -27.34 -31.47
CA GLU A 42 -17.74 -28.00 -32.79
C GLU A 42 -16.59 -29.00 -33.01
N LEU A 43 -15.42 -28.76 -32.40
CA LEU A 43 -14.25 -29.63 -32.43
C LEU A 43 -14.22 -30.69 -31.30
N ASN A 44 -15.38 -31.03 -30.72
CA ASN A 44 -15.54 -32.05 -29.67
C ASN A 44 -14.76 -31.81 -28.36
N ALA A 45 -14.43 -30.56 -28.02
CA ALA A 45 -13.84 -30.26 -26.72
C ALA A 45 -14.83 -30.59 -25.57
N PRO A 46 -14.39 -31.24 -24.46
CA PRO A 46 -15.26 -31.54 -23.33
C PRO A 46 -15.89 -30.28 -22.75
N LYS A 47 -17.14 -30.36 -22.26
CA LYS A 47 -17.83 -29.18 -21.70
C LYS A 47 -17.10 -28.65 -20.47
N GLU A 48 -16.65 -29.56 -19.62
CA GLU A 48 -15.84 -29.29 -18.44
C GLU A 48 -14.46 -28.72 -18.81
N PHE A 49 -13.99 -28.98 -20.03
CA PHE A 49 -12.75 -28.38 -20.54
C PHE A 49 -12.99 -26.89 -20.87
N LEU A 50 -14.03 -26.58 -21.63
CA LEU A 50 -14.31 -25.20 -22.09
C LEU A 50 -14.67 -24.20 -20.98
N GLU A 51 -15.18 -24.71 -19.85
CA GLU A 51 -15.57 -23.90 -18.69
C GLU A 51 -14.39 -23.59 -17.75
N ASN A 52 -13.32 -24.41 -17.77
CA ASN A 52 -12.23 -24.36 -16.79
C ASN A 52 -10.91 -23.77 -17.31
N PHE A 53 -10.76 -23.47 -18.61
CA PHE A 53 -9.50 -23.00 -19.20
C PHE A 53 -9.48 -21.52 -19.61
N ASN A 54 -8.27 -20.95 -19.66
CA ASN A 54 -8.06 -19.53 -19.98
C ASN A 54 -8.33 -19.22 -21.48
N PRO A 55 -8.73 -17.98 -21.80
CA PRO A 55 -8.98 -17.56 -23.18
C PRO A 55 -7.81 -17.76 -24.15
N GLU A 56 -6.57 -17.62 -23.67
CA GLU A 56 -5.36 -17.76 -24.48
C GLU A 56 -5.14 -19.20 -24.95
N LEU A 57 -5.41 -20.20 -24.09
CA LEU A 57 -5.38 -21.61 -24.49
C LEU A 57 -6.45 -21.90 -25.54
N LEU A 58 -7.67 -21.37 -25.35
CA LEU A 58 -8.78 -21.59 -26.29
C LEU A 58 -8.43 -21.02 -27.68
N GLU A 59 -7.86 -19.81 -27.73
CA GLU A 59 -7.39 -19.20 -28.98
C GLU A 59 -6.24 -20.00 -29.63
N TRP A 60 -5.27 -20.45 -28.82
CA TRP A 60 -4.13 -21.23 -29.31
C TRP A 60 -4.56 -22.56 -29.92
N LEU A 61 -5.48 -23.27 -29.25
CA LEU A 61 -6.02 -24.56 -29.70
C LEU A 61 -6.82 -24.44 -31.00
N ILE A 62 -7.43 -23.29 -31.28
CA ILE A 62 -8.13 -23.05 -32.55
C ILE A 62 -7.13 -22.81 -33.67
N LYS A 63 -6.06 -22.07 -33.40
CA LYS A 63 -5.05 -21.68 -34.40
C LYS A 63 -4.07 -22.79 -34.76
N ASN A 64 -3.81 -23.73 -33.85
CA ASN A 64 -2.77 -24.75 -34.01
C ASN A 64 -3.38 -26.16 -33.88
N ASP A 65 -3.75 -26.74 -35.01
CA ASP A 65 -4.44 -28.05 -35.08
C ASP A 65 -3.46 -29.25 -35.01
N ALA A 66 -2.26 -29.10 -35.57
CA ALA A 66 -1.42 -30.24 -35.93
C ALA A 66 -0.12 -30.41 -35.10
N ASP A 67 0.24 -29.45 -34.24
CA ASP A 67 1.54 -29.46 -33.57
C ASP A 67 1.49 -30.15 -32.20
N VAL A 68 2.48 -31.02 -31.94
CA VAL A 68 2.76 -31.52 -30.60
C VAL A 68 3.37 -30.37 -29.80
N ALA A 69 2.71 -29.99 -28.71
CA ALA A 69 3.14 -28.89 -27.86
C ALA A 69 3.25 -29.31 -26.39
N GLU A 70 4.09 -28.60 -25.64
CA GLU A 70 4.22 -28.80 -24.20
C GLU A 70 3.06 -28.11 -23.47
N PHE A 71 2.31 -28.86 -22.69
CA PHE A 71 1.24 -28.35 -21.83
C PHE A 71 1.66 -28.54 -20.38
N SER A 72 1.32 -27.56 -19.54
CA SER A 72 1.46 -27.67 -18.10
C SER A 72 0.09 -27.78 -17.47
N VAL A 73 -0.12 -28.76 -16.59
CA VAL A 73 -1.41 -29.00 -15.93
C VAL A 73 -1.24 -29.07 -14.43
N ILE A 74 -2.00 -28.27 -13.70
CA ILE A 74 -2.06 -28.33 -12.23
C ILE A 74 -3.35 -29.02 -11.82
N PHE A 75 -3.24 -30.04 -10.98
CA PHE A 75 -4.34 -30.79 -10.37
C PHE A 75 -4.35 -30.60 -8.86
N SER A 76 -5.47 -30.13 -8.31
CA SER A 76 -5.68 -30.14 -6.85
C SER A 76 -6.30 -31.48 -6.42
N CYS A 77 -5.71 -32.15 -5.44
CA CYS A 77 -6.16 -33.46 -4.97
C CYS A 77 -5.84 -33.76 -3.50
N GLU A 78 -6.61 -34.68 -2.91
CA GLU A 78 -6.37 -35.19 -1.55
C GLU A 78 -5.38 -36.37 -1.52
N ASN A 79 -5.29 -37.12 -2.62
CA ASN A 79 -4.42 -38.31 -2.73
C ASN A 79 -3.62 -38.29 -4.04
N VAL A 80 -2.37 -37.85 -3.93
CA VAL A 80 -1.41 -37.71 -5.03
C VAL A 80 -1.16 -39.04 -5.74
N PHE A 81 -0.97 -40.14 -5.00
CA PHE A 81 -0.66 -41.44 -5.60
C PHE A 81 -1.76 -41.92 -6.53
N LYS A 82 -3.02 -41.72 -6.15
CA LYS A 82 -4.16 -42.09 -6.98
C LYS A 82 -4.25 -41.23 -8.23
N VAL A 83 -4.05 -39.91 -8.11
CA VAL A 83 -4.11 -39.00 -9.27
C VAL A 83 -2.96 -39.24 -10.23
N VAL A 84 -1.73 -39.41 -9.75
CA VAL A 84 -0.56 -39.67 -10.59
C VAL A 84 -0.69 -41.00 -11.33
N SER A 85 -1.04 -42.09 -10.64
CA SER A 85 -1.19 -43.41 -11.26
C SER A 85 -2.28 -43.44 -12.33
N GLU A 86 -3.43 -42.82 -12.05
CA GLU A 86 -4.55 -42.75 -13.00
C GLU A 86 -4.24 -41.82 -14.19
N SER A 87 -3.53 -40.72 -13.94
CA SER A 87 -3.09 -39.78 -14.99
C SER A 87 -2.05 -40.42 -15.90
N GLU A 88 -1.08 -41.14 -15.33
CA GLU A 88 -0.08 -41.89 -16.10
C GLU A 88 -0.73 -42.94 -17.00
N HIS A 89 -1.69 -43.71 -16.48
CA HIS A 89 -2.42 -44.70 -17.28
C HIS A 89 -3.20 -44.06 -18.45
N VAL A 90 -3.84 -42.91 -18.21
CA VAL A 90 -4.56 -42.17 -19.26
C VAL A 90 -3.59 -41.55 -20.27
N PHE A 91 -2.47 -40.98 -19.82
CA PHE A 91 -1.46 -40.38 -20.69
C PHE A 91 -0.77 -41.42 -21.57
N GLN A 92 -0.45 -42.61 -21.04
CA GLN A 92 0.06 -43.73 -21.83
C GLN A 92 -0.95 -44.17 -22.90
N LYS A 93 -2.24 -44.27 -22.56
CA LYS A 93 -3.31 -44.63 -23.52
C LYS A 93 -3.38 -43.68 -24.71
N PHE A 94 -3.14 -42.38 -24.51
CA PHE A 94 -3.20 -41.36 -25.55
C PHE A 94 -1.84 -40.86 -26.03
N HIS A 95 -0.76 -41.61 -25.78
CA HIS A 95 0.59 -41.32 -26.28
C HIS A 95 1.11 -39.94 -25.86
N ILE A 96 0.68 -39.47 -24.68
CA ILE A 96 1.12 -38.21 -24.07
C ILE A 96 2.44 -38.45 -23.33
N THR A 97 3.46 -37.64 -23.63
CA THR A 97 4.79 -37.81 -23.05
C THR A 97 4.99 -36.91 -21.85
N LEU A 98 5.14 -37.48 -20.65
CA LEU A 98 5.43 -36.73 -19.43
C LEU A 98 6.84 -36.11 -19.47
N LYS A 99 6.95 -34.83 -19.12
CA LYS A 99 8.21 -34.06 -19.07
C LYS A 99 8.64 -33.76 -17.64
N HIS A 100 7.69 -33.38 -16.80
CA HIS A 100 7.97 -32.97 -15.43
C HIS A 100 6.76 -33.25 -14.55
N LEU A 101 7.03 -33.62 -13.29
CA LEU A 101 6.01 -33.81 -12.27
C LEU A 101 6.52 -33.24 -10.96
N GLU A 102 5.75 -32.34 -10.37
CA GLU A 102 6.02 -31.70 -9.09
C GLU A 102 4.76 -31.72 -8.23
N THR A 103 4.94 -31.87 -6.91
CA THR A 103 3.85 -31.83 -5.94
C THR A 103 4.12 -30.72 -4.93
N ARG A 104 3.12 -29.88 -4.63
CA ARG A 104 3.20 -28.84 -3.60
C ARG A 104 2.05 -28.95 -2.61
N MET A 105 2.33 -28.69 -1.34
CA MET A 105 1.27 -28.50 -0.33
C MET A 105 0.66 -27.12 -0.50
N ASN A 106 -0.67 -27.06 -0.40
CA ASN A 106 -1.47 -25.85 -0.38
C ASN A 106 -2.43 -25.91 0.83
N ASN A 107 -3.02 -24.78 1.21
CA ASN A 107 -3.90 -24.65 2.39
C ASN A 107 -5.15 -25.56 2.30
N SER A 108 -5.51 -26.04 1.12
CA SER A 108 -6.68 -26.90 0.85
C SER A 108 -6.34 -28.33 0.41
N GLY A 109 -5.07 -28.74 0.40
CA GLY A 109 -4.65 -30.08 -0.04
C GLY A 109 -3.29 -30.14 -0.76
N LEU A 110 -3.11 -31.09 -1.69
CA LEU A 110 -1.90 -31.26 -2.50
C LEU A 110 -2.17 -30.88 -3.96
N ASP A 111 -1.38 -29.94 -4.49
CA ASP A 111 -1.37 -29.59 -5.90
C ASP A 111 -0.27 -30.39 -6.62
N VAL A 112 -0.63 -31.02 -7.75
CA VAL A 112 0.29 -31.76 -8.61
C VAL A 112 0.42 -31.02 -9.93
N LEU A 113 1.60 -30.46 -10.20
CA LEU A 113 1.97 -29.88 -11.49
C LEU A 113 2.55 -30.98 -12.38
N ILE A 114 1.98 -31.15 -13.57
CA ILE A 114 2.41 -32.12 -14.56
C ILE A 114 2.67 -31.37 -15.87
N LYS A 115 3.91 -31.38 -16.37
CA LYS A 115 4.24 -30.91 -17.73
C LYS A 115 4.31 -32.10 -18.68
N PHE A 116 3.71 -32.01 -19.85
CA PHE A 116 3.70 -33.09 -20.84
C PHE A 116 3.54 -32.59 -22.28
N ASN A 117 3.96 -33.39 -23.25
CA ASN A 117 3.75 -33.11 -24.67
C ASN A 117 2.51 -33.83 -25.20
N SER A 118 1.62 -33.09 -25.88
CA SER A 118 0.42 -33.63 -26.52
C SER A 118 0.06 -32.87 -27.80
N ASN A 119 -0.76 -33.46 -28.66
CA ASN A 119 -1.53 -32.72 -29.66
C ASN A 119 -2.95 -32.42 -29.12
N ARG A 120 -3.73 -31.63 -29.86
CA ARG A 120 -5.08 -31.19 -29.45
C ARG A 120 -6.05 -32.35 -29.25
N GLU A 121 -6.09 -33.32 -30.17
CA GLU A 121 -7.02 -34.46 -30.10
C GLU A 121 -6.75 -35.36 -28.89
N ASN A 122 -5.48 -35.71 -28.66
CA ASN A 122 -5.08 -36.55 -27.53
C ASN A 122 -5.27 -35.82 -26.19
N LEU A 123 -5.06 -34.50 -26.16
CA LEU A 123 -5.31 -33.68 -24.98
C LEU A 123 -6.80 -33.71 -24.60
N PHE A 124 -7.70 -33.50 -25.58
CA PHE A 124 -9.15 -33.54 -25.33
C PHE A 124 -9.60 -34.92 -24.87
N ALA A 125 -9.09 -35.98 -25.50
CA ALA A 125 -9.44 -37.35 -25.14
C ALA A 125 -8.94 -37.71 -23.73
N ALA A 126 -7.71 -37.33 -23.37
CA ALA A 126 -7.16 -37.56 -22.04
C ALA A 126 -7.93 -36.79 -20.95
N MET A 127 -8.17 -35.50 -21.17
CA MET A 127 -8.90 -34.67 -20.20
C MET A 127 -10.33 -35.15 -20.00
N LYS A 128 -11.02 -35.58 -21.06
CA LYS A 128 -12.37 -36.16 -20.95
C LYS A 128 -12.43 -37.33 -19.98
N ILE A 129 -11.46 -38.25 -20.04
CA ILE A 129 -11.41 -39.41 -19.13
C ILE A 129 -11.08 -38.96 -17.70
N LEU A 130 -10.14 -38.03 -17.53
CA LEU A 130 -9.74 -37.59 -16.19
C LEU A 130 -10.86 -36.80 -15.48
N PHE A 131 -11.61 -35.96 -16.19
CA PHE A 131 -12.79 -35.27 -15.65
C PHE A 131 -13.90 -36.26 -15.26
N GLN A 132 -14.16 -37.29 -16.09
CA GLN A 132 -15.17 -38.31 -15.79
C GLN A 132 -14.85 -39.12 -14.52
N LYS A 133 -13.57 -39.34 -14.24
CA LYS A 133 -13.13 -40.05 -13.03
C LYS A 133 -13.29 -39.23 -11.74
N LYS A 134 -13.68 -37.94 -11.83
CA LYS A 134 -13.81 -37.00 -10.69
C LYS A 134 -12.57 -36.91 -9.80
N LEU A 135 -11.40 -37.16 -10.38
CA LEU A 135 -10.12 -37.12 -9.66
C LEU A 135 -9.54 -35.70 -9.60
N LEU A 136 -10.13 -34.75 -10.31
CA LEU A 136 -9.61 -33.42 -10.55
C LEU A 136 -10.54 -32.36 -9.92
N HIS A 137 -10.06 -31.62 -8.91
CA HIS A 137 -10.84 -30.55 -8.27
C HIS A 137 -10.69 -29.21 -8.98
N SER A 138 -9.49 -28.92 -9.47
CA SER A 138 -9.20 -27.80 -10.34
C SER A 138 -8.20 -28.25 -11.39
N VAL A 139 -8.41 -27.85 -12.64
CA VAL A 139 -7.51 -28.16 -13.75
C VAL A 139 -7.16 -26.86 -14.43
N ARG A 140 -5.88 -26.51 -14.43
CA ARG A 140 -5.37 -25.38 -15.21
C ARG A 140 -4.37 -25.92 -16.21
N ILE A 141 -4.76 -25.92 -17.48
CA ILE A 141 -3.88 -26.21 -18.60
C ILE A 141 -3.37 -24.85 -19.08
N TYR A 142 -2.07 -24.71 -19.13
CA TYR A 142 -1.42 -23.57 -19.76
C TYR A 142 -1.05 -23.96 -21.19
N PRO A 143 -1.19 -23.05 -22.17
CA PRO A 143 -0.68 -23.30 -23.51
C PRO A 143 0.84 -23.53 -23.44
N PRO A 144 1.45 -24.17 -24.46
CA PRO A 144 2.90 -24.10 -24.65
C PRO A 144 3.33 -22.64 -24.53
N GLU A 145 4.33 -22.40 -23.65
CA GLU A 145 4.76 -21.09 -23.15
C GLU A 145 4.17 -19.94 -23.95
N ASP A 146 3.19 -19.25 -23.35
CA ASP A 146 2.67 -18.04 -23.94
C ASP A 146 3.86 -17.09 -24.19
N LYS A 147 4.25 -16.95 -25.46
CA LYS A 147 5.35 -16.07 -25.85
C LYS A 147 5.09 -14.61 -25.46
N SER A 148 3.88 -14.27 -24.98
CA SER A 148 3.53 -12.96 -24.44
C SER A 148 3.98 -12.74 -22.98
N ILE A 149 4.16 -13.81 -22.18
CA ILE A 149 4.72 -13.73 -20.83
C ILE A 149 6.20 -14.11 -20.92
N PRO A 150 7.13 -13.19 -20.68
CA PRO A 150 8.55 -13.50 -20.74
C PRO A 150 8.91 -14.60 -19.74
N TRP A 151 9.69 -15.58 -20.19
CA TRP A 151 10.21 -16.66 -19.34
C TRP A 151 10.92 -16.10 -18.10
N PHE A 152 10.76 -16.77 -16.96
CA PHE A 152 11.48 -16.47 -15.72
C PHE A 152 11.75 -17.76 -14.92
N PRO A 153 12.83 -17.81 -14.11
CA PRO A 153 13.18 -18.98 -13.32
C PRO A 153 12.17 -19.21 -12.20
N SER A 154 11.65 -20.42 -12.11
CA SER A 154 10.68 -20.84 -11.08
C SER A 154 11.36 -21.46 -9.84
N ASN A 155 12.63 -21.85 -9.97
CA ASN A 155 13.43 -22.45 -8.92
C ASN A 155 14.92 -22.12 -9.09
N LEU A 156 15.71 -22.42 -8.06
CA LEU A 156 17.13 -22.06 -8.01
C LEU A 156 17.99 -22.74 -9.10
N TYR A 157 17.63 -23.93 -9.54
CA TYR A 157 18.38 -24.65 -10.58
C TYR A 157 18.15 -24.04 -11.96
N GLU A 158 16.98 -23.48 -12.21
CA GLU A 158 16.67 -22.77 -13.46
C GLU A 158 17.45 -21.46 -13.62
N LEU A 159 18.08 -20.94 -12.55
CA LEU A 159 19.04 -19.84 -12.66
C LEU A 159 20.27 -20.20 -13.49
N ASP A 160 20.54 -21.48 -13.72
CA ASP A 160 21.54 -21.90 -14.70
C ASP A 160 21.18 -21.49 -16.12
N ASN A 161 19.94 -21.11 -16.41
CA ASN A 161 19.53 -20.58 -17.72
C ASN A 161 19.66 -19.04 -17.81
N CYS A 162 19.83 -18.35 -16.68
CA CYS A 162 20.05 -16.90 -16.62
C CYS A 162 21.50 -16.54 -16.98
N LYS A 163 21.88 -16.75 -18.25
CA LYS A 163 23.25 -16.55 -18.77
C LYS A 163 23.35 -15.42 -19.80
N ASN A 164 22.34 -14.56 -19.91
CA ASN A 164 22.34 -13.49 -20.90
C ASN A 164 23.28 -12.36 -20.45
N VAL A 165 24.57 -12.55 -20.73
CA VAL A 165 25.60 -11.53 -20.49
C VAL A 165 25.60 -10.56 -21.66
N ILE A 166 25.38 -9.28 -21.39
CA ILE A 166 25.33 -8.19 -22.39
C ILE A 166 26.76 -7.92 -22.90
N MET A 167 27.74 -7.93 -22.01
CA MET A 167 29.15 -7.70 -22.34
C MET A 167 29.96 -9.00 -22.27
N LYS A 168 29.86 -9.83 -23.32
CA LYS A 168 30.67 -11.04 -23.42
C LYS A 168 32.08 -10.71 -23.91
N ILE A 169 33.08 -10.97 -23.07
CA ILE A 169 34.47 -11.00 -23.51
C ILE A 169 34.69 -12.27 -24.32
N ASN A 170 34.95 -12.12 -25.61
CA ASN A 170 35.36 -13.20 -26.49
C ASN A 170 36.51 -12.73 -27.39
N GLU A 171 37.16 -13.64 -28.13
CA GLU A 171 38.30 -13.32 -29.01
C GLU A 171 37.98 -12.30 -30.12
N LYS A 172 36.70 -11.95 -30.32
CA LYS A 172 36.19 -11.04 -31.36
C LYS A 172 35.41 -9.85 -30.78
N SER A 173 35.48 -9.55 -29.47
CA SER A 173 34.60 -8.55 -28.87
C SER A 173 34.93 -7.14 -29.35
N GLU A 174 33.90 -6.37 -29.73
CA GLU A 174 34.01 -4.96 -30.13
C GLU A 174 34.10 -4.00 -28.93
N HIS A 175 33.85 -4.50 -27.71
CA HIS A 175 33.84 -3.70 -26.49
C HIS A 175 35.25 -3.48 -25.94
N GLN A 176 35.71 -2.24 -25.94
CA GLN A 176 36.98 -1.82 -25.35
C GLN A 176 36.74 -1.41 -23.89
N PHE A 177 37.29 -2.17 -22.96
CA PHE A 177 37.28 -1.87 -21.52
C PHE A 177 38.64 -1.34 -21.02
N GLU A 178 38.69 -0.89 -19.78
CA GLU A 178 39.94 -0.46 -19.13
C GLU A 178 40.94 -1.62 -19.05
N GLY A 179 42.11 -1.45 -19.67
CA GLY A 179 43.07 -2.54 -19.83
C GLY A 179 42.80 -3.43 -21.04
N TRP A 180 41.91 -3.03 -21.97
CA TRP A 180 41.71 -3.76 -23.23
C TRP A 180 43.01 -3.97 -23.98
N ASN A 181 43.92 -2.99 -24.00
CA ASN A 181 45.19 -3.09 -24.71
C ASN A 181 46.23 -3.97 -24.01
N ASP A 182 45.95 -4.43 -22.77
CA ASP A 182 46.79 -5.36 -22.03
C ASP A 182 46.42 -6.81 -22.38
N GLU A 183 47.33 -7.52 -23.04
CA GLU A 183 47.10 -8.89 -23.47
C GLU A 183 46.99 -9.89 -22.30
N GLU A 184 47.77 -9.70 -21.24
CA GLU A 184 47.76 -10.57 -20.07
C GLU A 184 46.47 -10.38 -19.27
N TYR A 185 46.02 -9.13 -19.12
CA TYR A 185 44.73 -8.83 -18.49
C TYR A 185 43.56 -9.41 -19.28
N ARG A 186 43.55 -9.32 -20.63
CA ARG A 186 42.53 -9.97 -21.46
C ARG A 186 42.51 -11.50 -21.26
N LYS A 187 43.68 -12.15 -21.24
CA LYS A 187 43.79 -13.60 -20.97
C LYS A 187 43.25 -13.93 -19.58
N ARG A 188 43.55 -13.09 -18.59
CA ARG A 188 43.07 -13.24 -17.21
C ARG A 188 41.54 -13.11 -17.12
N ARG A 189 40.92 -12.12 -17.78
CA ARG A 189 39.45 -11.99 -17.88
C ARG A 189 38.79 -13.22 -18.52
N LEU A 190 39.38 -13.78 -19.57
CA LEU A 190 38.90 -15.03 -20.19
C LEU A 190 38.96 -16.24 -19.25
N GLN A 191 39.95 -16.31 -18.35
CA GLN A 191 40.00 -17.35 -17.31
C GLN A 191 38.83 -17.23 -16.34
N PHE A 192 38.54 -16.01 -15.85
CA PHE A 192 37.40 -15.76 -14.98
C PHE A 192 36.06 -16.10 -15.64
N ALA A 193 35.90 -15.72 -16.92
CA ALA A 193 34.70 -16.06 -17.69
C ALA A 193 34.48 -17.58 -17.76
N LYS A 194 35.54 -18.36 -18.04
CA LYS A 194 35.48 -19.83 -18.07
C LYS A 194 35.09 -20.42 -16.71
N LEU A 195 35.60 -19.87 -15.61
CA LEU A 195 35.22 -20.31 -14.25
C LEU A 195 33.73 -20.09 -14.01
N ALA A 196 33.21 -18.89 -14.29
CA ALA A 196 31.79 -18.59 -14.15
C ALA A 196 30.90 -19.47 -15.05
N GLU A 197 31.31 -19.72 -16.31
CA GLU A 197 30.58 -20.58 -17.24
C GLU A 197 30.54 -22.06 -16.80
N SER A 198 31.56 -22.51 -16.07
CA SER A 198 31.64 -23.88 -15.53
C SER A 198 30.72 -24.11 -14.31
N TYR A 199 30.34 -23.03 -13.60
CA TYR A 199 29.50 -23.11 -12.42
C TYR A 199 28.08 -23.60 -12.75
N ARG A 200 27.52 -24.42 -11.85
CA ARG A 200 26.14 -24.89 -11.87
C ARG A 200 25.56 -24.77 -10.46
N HIS A 201 24.27 -24.48 -10.37
CA HIS A 201 23.62 -24.34 -9.08
C HIS A 201 23.72 -25.65 -8.27
N GLY A 202 24.10 -25.53 -7.00
CA GLY A 202 24.31 -26.68 -6.10
C GLY A 202 25.77 -27.15 -6.01
N CYS A 203 26.64 -26.70 -6.93
CA CYS A 203 28.09 -26.88 -6.79
C CYS A 203 28.70 -25.72 -5.97
N PRO A 204 29.85 -25.94 -5.29
CA PRO A 204 30.62 -24.85 -4.72
C PRO A 204 31.10 -23.86 -5.80
N ILE A 205 31.17 -22.57 -5.45
CA ILE A 205 31.74 -21.55 -6.32
C ILE A 205 33.25 -21.79 -6.49
N PRO A 206 33.81 -21.77 -7.71
CA PRO A 206 35.24 -22.01 -7.91
C PRO A 206 36.12 -20.99 -7.19
N TYR A 207 37.12 -21.49 -6.48
CA TYR A 207 38.15 -20.66 -5.85
C TYR A 207 39.10 -20.09 -6.91
N VAL A 208 39.56 -18.87 -6.66
CA VAL A 208 40.50 -18.15 -7.53
C VAL A 208 41.81 -17.95 -6.80
N GLU A 209 42.91 -18.33 -7.45
CA GLU A 209 44.25 -17.90 -7.05
C GLU A 209 44.53 -16.51 -7.63
N TYR A 210 44.31 -15.47 -6.81
CA TYR A 210 44.56 -14.08 -7.19
C TYR A 210 46.06 -13.78 -7.27
N THR A 211 46.47 -13.00 -8.28
CA THR A 211 47.86 -12.57 -8.44
C THR A 211 48.25 -11.51 -7.41
N LYS A 212 49.55 -11.29 -7.22
CA LYS A 212 50.03 -10.24 -6.32
C LYS A 212 49.56 -8.83 -6.73
N GLU A 213 49.44 -8.58 -8.03
CA GLU A 213 48.96 -7.31 -8.58
C GLU A 213 47.46 -7.11 -8.36
N GLU A 214 46.66 -8.17 -8.52
CA GLU A 214 45.22 -8.18 -8.18
C GLU A 214 45.02 -7.88 -6.69
N VAL A 215 45.80 -8.53 -5.80
CA VAL A 215 45.76 -8.28 -4.35
C VAL A 215 46.23 -6.86 -4.00
N GLU A 216 47.24 -6.31 -4.70
CA GLU A 216 47.69 -4.93 -4.47
C GLU A 216 46.63 -3.91 -4.91
N THR A 217 45.93 -4.17 -6.01
CA THR A 217 44.81 -3.34 -6.46
C THR A 217 43.70 -3.34 -5.42
N TRP A 218 43.31 -4.53 -4.93
CA TRP A 218 42.37 -4.66 -3.82
C TRP A 218 42.82 -3.90 -2.57
N ARG A 219 44.08 -4.08 -2.14
CA ARG A 219 44.67 -3.39 -0.98
C ARG A 219 44.54 -1.88 -1.11
N THR A 220 44.83 -1.35 -2.29
CA THR A 220 44.76 0.08 -2.60
C THR A 220 43.34 0.60 -2.44
N VAL A 221 42.34 -0.07 -3.05
CA VAL A 221 40.94 0.36 -2.94
C VAL A 221 40.42 0.18 -1.51
N PHE A 222 40.65 -0.96 -0.88
CA PHE A 222 40.21 -1.27 0.48
C PHE A 222 40.70 -0.23 1.49
N THR A 223 41.98 0.16 1.37
CA THR A 223 42.60 1.16 2.26
C THR A 223 42.03 2.56 2.01
N SER A 224 41.89 2.95 0.74
CA SER A 224 41.38 4.29 0.37
C SER A 224 39.91 4.46 0.76
N MET A 225 39.09 3.44 0.55
CA MET A 225 37.69 3.44 0.93
C MET A 225 37.50 3.42 2.45
N GLY A 226 38.39 2.76 3.21
CA GLY A 226 38.25 2.62 4.67
C GLY A 226 38.13 3.94 5.44
N SER A 227 38.80 5.02 5.01
CA SER A 227 38.61 6.35 5.59
C SER A 227 37.30 7.01 5.17
N LEU A 228 36.87 6.79 3.92
CA LEU A 228 35.66 7.38 3.37
C LEU A 228 34.40 6.70 3.94
N HIS A 229 34.40 5.37 4.08
CA HIS A 229 33.29 4.63 4.68
C HIS A 229 32.99 5.13 6.09
N LYS A 230 34.00 5.31 6.93
CA LYS A 230 33.83 5.84 8.30
C LYS A 230 33.12 7.20 8.32
N LYS A 231 33.31 8.00 7.29
CA LYS A 231 32.76 9.36 7.20
C LYS A 231 31.38 9.37 6.54
N TYR A 232 31.18 8.55 5.52
CA TYR A 232 30.11 8.72 4.55
C TYR A 232 29.19 7.51 4.39
N ALA A 233 29.57 6.32 4.83
CA ALA A 233 28.66 5.17 4.79
C ALA A 233 27.61 5.26 5.91
N CYS A 234 26.42 4.73 5.66
CA CYS A 234 25.37 4.56 6.66
C CYS A 234 25.78 3.58 7.78
N LYS A 235 25.09 3.65 8.91
CA LYS A 235 25.34 2.80 10.09
C LYS A 235 25.22 1.31 9.78
N GLU A 236 24.27 0.91 8.92
CA GLU A 236 24.03 -0.49 8.52
C GLU A 236 25.27 -1.05 7.83
N TYR A 237 25.79 -0.30 6.85
CA TYR A 237 27.03 -0.67 6.16
C TYR A 237 28.18 -0.88 7.13
N LEU A 238 28.41 0.09 8.03
CA LEU A 238 29.54 0.06 8.95
C LEU A 238 29.48 -1.14 9.90
N ASN A 239 28.29 -1.46 10.41
CA ASN A 239 28.07 -2.60 11.29
C ASN A 239 28.33 -3.93 10.54
N ASN A 240 27.78 -4.07 9.35
CA ASN A 240 27.93 -5.28 8.54
C ASN A 240 29.35 -5.46 8.04
N PHE A 241 30.02 -4.38 7.64
CA PHE A 241 31.41 -4.41 7.21
C PHE A 241 32.35 -4.78 8.35
N ALA A 242 32.06 -4.35 9.59
CA ALA A 242 32.81 -4.81 10.77
C ALA A 242 32.68 -6.33 10.97
N LEU A 243 31.46 -6.87 10.84
CA LEU A 243 31.20 -8.30 10.95
C LEU A 243 31.89 -9.12 9.86
N LEU A 244 31.91 -8.63 8.62
CA LEU A 244 32.61 -9.28 7.50
C LEU A 244 34.13 -9.34 7.71
N LYS A 245 34.73 -8.28 8.28
CA LYS A 245 36.16 -8.26 8.63
C LYS A 245 36.49 -9.27 9.74
N GLU A 246 35.59 -9.44 10.70
CA GLU A 246 35.79 -10.37 11.81
C GLU A 246 35.59 -11.83 11.38
N LYS A 247 34.57 -12.12 10.56
CA LYS A 247 34.06 -13.49 10.37
C LYS A 247 34.02 -14.01 8.94
N ALA A 248 34.23 -13.15 7.94
CA ALA A 248 34.13 -13.52 6.51
C ALA A 248 35.42 -13.25 5.71
N GLY A 249 36.55 -13.04 6.40
CA GLY A 249 37.87 -12.94 5.76
C GLY A 249 38.12 -11.62 5.02
N PHE A 250 37.36 -10.56 5.31
CA PHE A 250 37.60 -9.25 4.72
C PHE A 250 38.82 -8.59 5.37
N GLY A 251 39.82 -8.23 4.55
CA GLY A 251 41.00 -7.50 4.98
C GLY A 251 41.80 -7.01 3.78
N PRO A 252 42.78 -6.12 3.98
CA PRO A 252 43.53 -5.50 2.88
C PRO A 252 44.48 -6.48 2.16
N ASP A 253 44.83 -7.61 2.79
CA ASP A 253 45.91 -8.48 2.31
C ASP A 253 45.45 -9.72 1.53
N ALA A 254 44.14 -9.93 1.41
CA ALA A 254 43.56 -11.03 0.66
C ALA A 254 42.17 -10.64 0.12
N ILE A 255 41.90 -11.00 -1.13
CA ILE A 255 40.58 -10.85 -1.73
C ILE A 255 39.69 -12.00 -1.22
N PRO A 256 38.51 -11.70 -0.61
CA PRO A 256 37.58 -12.72 -0.16
C PRO A 256 37.11 -13.64 -1.29
N GLN A 257 37.03 -14.94 -1.01
CA GLN A 257 36.53 -15.93 -1.98
C GLN A 257 35.00 -15.94 -1.97
N LEU A 258 34.38 -15.87 -3.14
CA LEU A 258 32.93 -15.77 -3.26
C LEU A 258 32.20 -16.92 -2.57
N GLU A 259 32.74 -18.14 -2.59
CA GLU A 259 32.15 -19.30 -1.92
C GLU A 259 31.99 -19.07 -0.41
N ASP A 260 33.04 -18.59 0.26
CA ASP A 260 33.02 -18.38 1.71
C ASP A 260 32.09 -17.22 2.09
N VAL A 261 32.11 -16.15 1.30
CA VAL A 261 31.19 -15.00 1.46
C VAL A 261 29.74 -15.42 1.21
N SER A 262 29.50 -16.26 0.20
CA SER A 262 28.16 -16.79 -0.14
C SER A 262 27.58 -17.62 1.00
N ARG A 263 28.36 -18.54 1.59
CA ARG A 263 27.93 -19.29 2.78
C ARG A 263 27.63 -18.37 3.95
N PHE A 264 28.44 -17.34 4.15
CA PHE A 264 28.23 -16.38 5.22
C PHE A 264 26.93 -15.59 5.03
N LEU A 265 26.68 -15.03 3.84
CA LEU A 265 25.42 -14.36 3.50
C LEU A 265 24.21 -15.28 3.68
N GLN A 266 24.34 -16.55 3.26
CA GLN A 266 23.24 -17.50 3.32
C GLN A 266 22.76 -17.75 4.75
N LEU A 267 23.69 -17.78 5.71
CA LEU A 267 23.38 -17.96 7.13
C LEU A 267 22.71 -16.73 7.78
N HIS A 268 22.96 -15.52 7.26
CA HIS A 268 22.54 -14.27 7.91
C HIS A 268 21.31 -13.64 7.26
N SER A 269 21.25 -13.60 5.93
CA SER A 269 20.14 -12.99 5.18
C SER A 269 19.48 -13.94 4.18
N GLY A 270 19.98 -15.17 4.05
CA GLY A 270 19.49 -16.15 3.07
C GLY A 270 19.92 -15.86 1.64
N PHE A 271 20.65 -14.77 1.40
CA PHE A 271 21.27 -14.48 0.11
C PHE A 271 22.47 -15.39 -0.16
N ARG A 272 22.72 -15.67 -1.44
CA ARG A 272 23.91 -16.38 -1.88
C ARG A 272 24.48 -15.71 -3.12
N LEU A 273 25.79 -15.83 -3.30
CA LEU A 273 26.46 -15.33 -4.50
C LEU A 273 26.41 -16.38 -5.61
N ARG A 274 26.45 -15.90 -6.86
CA ARG A 274 26.58 -16.74 -8.06
C ARG A 274 27.64 -16.13 -8.97
N PRO A 275 28.71 -16.86 -9.33
CA PRO A 275 29.72 -16.32 -10.22
C PRO A 275 29.12 -16.03 -11.61
N VAL A 276 29.37 -14.83 -12.13
CA VAL A 276 29.01 -14.45 -13.49
C VAL A 276 30.21 -13.89 -14.25
N SER A 277 30.19 -14.07 -15.57
CA SER A 277 31.32 -13.69 -16.43
C SER A 277 31.40 -12.19 -16.72
N GLY A 278 30.38 -11.41 -16.36
CA GLY A 278 30.27 -9.98 -16.63
C GLY A 278 28.84 -9.48 -16.42
N LEU A 279 28.52 -8.32 -17.01
CA LEU A 279 27.23 -7.66 -16.86
C LEU A 279 26.08 -8.52 -17.43
N VAL A 280 25.19 -8.96 -16.55
CA VAL A 280 24.01 -9.75 -16.88
C VAL A 280 22.86 -8.82 -17.30
N SER A 281 21.98 -9.28 -18.20
CA SER A 281 20.79 -8.52 -18.55
C SER A 281 19.96 -8.16 -17.31
N ALA A 282 19.33 -6.97 -17.32
CA ALA A 282 18.51 -6.52 -16.20
C ALA A 282 17.45 -7.56 -15.81
N ARG A 283 16.82 -8.21 -16.80
CA ARG A 283 15.84 -9.28 -16.57
C ARG A 283 16.43 -10.47 -15.81
N ASP A 284 17.56 -10.99 -16.27
CA ASP A 284 18.21 -12.16 -15.65
C ASP A 284 18.78 -11.80 -14.26
N PHE A 285 19.36 -10.61 -14.12
CA PHE A 285 19.87 -10.10 -12.85
C PHE A 285 18.77 -9.97 -11.81
N LEU A 286 17.69 -9.25 -12.14
CA LEU A 286 16.56 -9.06 -11.23
C LEU A 286 15.87 -10.40 -10.91
N ALA A 287 15.78 -11.32 -11.86
CA ALA A 287 15.24 -12.65 -11.61
C ALA A 287 16.09 -13.46 -10.61
N CYS A 288 17.41 -13.29 -10.61
CA CYS A 288 18.27 -13.88 -9.58
C CYS A 288 17.94 -13.34 -8.18
N LEU A 289 17.73 -12.02 -8.05
CA LEU A 289 17.38 -11.39 -6.77
C LEU A 289 16.08 -11.95 -6.18
N ALA A 290 15.10 -12.28 -7.03
CA ALA A 290 13.83 -12.86 -6.61
C ALA A 290 13.99 -14.13 -5.76
N LEU A 291 15.04 -14.90 -6.06
CA LEU A 291 15.40 -16.15 -5.39
C LEU A 291 16.55 -15.96 -4.37
N ARG A 292 16.81 -14.73 -3.94
CA ARG A 292 17.92 -14.36 -3.05
C ARG A 292 19.29 -14.82 -3.58
N VAL A 293 19.48 -14.72 -4.89
CA VAL A 293 20.76 -15.00 -5.53
C VAL A 293 21.29 -13.71 -6.11
N PHE A 294 22.51 -13.34 -5.73
CA PHE A 294 23.19 -12.15 -6.26
C PHE A 294 24.26 -12.58 -7.27
N PRO A 295 24.08 -12.26 -8.57
CA PRO A 295 25.12 -12.42 -9.58
C PRO A 295 26.34 -11.57 -9.21
N CYS A 296 27.51 -12.18 -9.10
CA CYS A 296 28.74 -11.54 -8.63
C CYS A 296 29.90 -11.92 -9.53
N THR A 297 30.68 -10.95 -9.99
CA THR A 297 31.90 -11.22 -10.78
C THR A 297 33.07 -11.62 -9.88
N GLN A 298 34.07 -12.29 -10.46
CA GLN A 298 35.30 -12.70 -9.76
C GLN A 298 36.57 -11.95 -10.20
N TYR A 299 36.52 -11.23 -11.32
CA TYR A 299 37.68 -10.48 -11.82
C TYR A 299 37.89 -9.19 -11.04
N VAL A 300 39.13 -8.71 -11.04
CA VAL A 300 39.52 -7.43 -10.41
C VAL A 300 39.71 -6.40 -11.51
N ARG A 301 39.32 -5.13 -11.28
CA ARG A 301 39.58 -4.02 -12.20
C ARG A 301 41.07 -3.86 -12.49
N HIS A 302 41.39 -3.23 -13.63
CA HIS A 302 42.77 -3.06 -14.07
C HIS A 302 43.56 -2.17 -13.10
N HIS A 303 44.78 -2.57 -12.75
CA HIS A 303 45.60 -1.92 -11.71
C HIS A 303 45.91 -0.43 -11.98
N SER A 304 45.88 0.01 -13.24
CA SER A 304 46.05 1.43 -13.63
C SER A 304 44.86 2.33 -13.27
N PHE A 305 43.68 1.75 -13.01
CA PHE A 305 42.44 2.47 -12.69
C PHE A 305 41.85 1.99 -11.35
N PRO A 306 42.57 2.12 -10.22
CA PRO A 306 42.07 1.63 -8.94
C PRO A 306 40.89 2.46 -8.41
N HIS A 307 40.74 3.70 -8.88
CA HIS A 307 39.79 4.69 -8.33
C HIS A 307 38.34 4.51 -8.75
N HIS A 308 38.12 3.98 -9.94
CA HIS A 308 36.81 3.78 -10.53
C HIS A 308 36.95 2.76 -11.67
N THR A 309 35.87 2.07 -11.96
CA THR A 309 35.72 1.30 -13.20
C THR A 309 34.23 1.27 -13.55
N VAL A 310 33.91 1.22 -14.84
CA VAL A 310 32.53 1.12 -15.34
C VAL A 310 31.98 -0.31 -15.25
N GLU A 311 32.86 -1.32 -15.16
CA GLU A 311 32.45 -2.72 -15.06
C GLU A 311 32.30 -3.14 -13.59
N PRO A 312 31.26 -3.92 -13.22
CA PRO A 312 31.11 -4.40 -11.85
C PRO A 312 32.14 -5.49 -11.55
N ASP A 313 33.34 -5.11 -11.11
CA ASP A 313 34.41 -6.02 -10.71
C ASP A 313 34.18 -6.56 -9.30
N CYS A 314 34.91 -7.59 -8.88
CA CYS A 314 34.70 -8.19 -7.56
C CYS A 314 34.93 -7.21 -6.39
N ILE A 315 35.70 -6.13 -6.59
CA ILE A 315 35.84 -5.07 -5.59
C ILE A 315 34.49 -4.35 -5.40
N HIS A 316 33.81 -4.00 -6.49
CA HIS A 316 32.47 -3.42 -6.45
C HIS A 316 31.48 -4.33 -5.73
N GLU A 317 31.46 -5.61 -6.09
CA GLU A 317 30.52 -6.56 -5.50
C GLU A 317 30.78 -6.78 -4.00
N LEU A 318 32.04 -7.01 -3.62
CA LEU A 318 32.43 -7.36 -2.25
C LEU A 318 32.40 -6.14 -1.32
N LEU A 319 32.85 -4.97 -1.76
CA LEU A 319 32.87 -3.77 -0.92
C LEU A 319 31.57 -2.96 -0.97
N GLY A 320 30.83 -3.02 -2.08
CA GLY A 320 29.57 -2.30 -2.26
C GLY A 320 28.38 -3.11 -1.80
N HIS A 321 28.05 -4.19 -2.51
CA HIS A 321 26.81 -4.93 -2.33
C HIS A 321 26.80 -5.86 -1.12
N VAL A 322 27.85 -6.66 -0.91
CA VAL A 322 27.87 -7.71 0.13
C VAL A 322 27.57 -7.18 1.54
N PRO A 323 28.13 -6.05 2.01
CA PRO A 323 27.81 -5.51 3.33
C PRO A 323 26.35 -5.11 3.46
N MET A 324 25.73 -4.59 2.40
CA MET A 324 24.32 -4.22 2.41
C MET A 324 23.39 -5.43 2.30
N LEU A 325 23.74 -6.45 1.52
CA LEU A 325 22.98 -7.70 1.44
C LEU A 325 23.03 -8.56 2.70
N LEU A 326 23.97 -8.27 3.61
CA LEU A 326 24.01 -8.89 4.93
C LEU A 326 22.90 -8.34 5.85
N ASP A 327 22.45 -7.11 5.60
CA ASP A 327 21.34 -6.51 6.32
C ASP A 327 20.01 -7.21 5.93
N PRO A 328 19.25 -7.79 6.88
CA PRO A 328 18.02 -8.51 6.56
C PRO A 328 16.96 -7.66 5.87
N VAL A 329 16.94 -6.35 6.17
CA VAL A 329 15.94 -5.41 5.70
C VAL A 329 16.24 -5.03 4.24
N ILE A 330 17.50 -4.73 3.92
CA ILE A 330 17.95 -4.55 2.52
C ILE A 330 17.84 -5.85 1.72
N ALA A 331 18.24 -6.99 2.29
CA ALA A 331 18.13 -8.28 1.61
C ALA A 331 16.68 -8.60 1.21
N ASN A 332 15.73 -8.41 2.14
CA ASN A 332 14.32 -8.58 1.83
C ASN A 332 13.88 -7.64 0.72
N PHE A 333 14.29 -6.37 0.77
CA PHE A 333 13.98 -5.40 -0.27
C PHE A 333 14.54 -5.76 -1.66
N SER A 334 15.82 -6.13 -1.75
CA SER A 334 16.43 -6.60 -3.00
C SER A 334 15.67 -7.80 -3.56
N GLN A 335 15.23 -8.72 -2.69
CA GLN A 335 14.38 -9.82 -3.11
C GLN A 335 13.02 -9.34 -3.62
N GLN A 336 12.39 -8.37 -2.97
CA GLN A 336 11.10 -7.83 -3.40
C GLN A 336 11.18 -7.15 -4.77
N ILE A 337 12.26 -6.40 -5.06
CA ILE A 337 12.55 -5.87 -6.40
C ILE A 337 12.63 -7.02 -7.41
N GLY A 338 13.39 -8.06 -7.10
CA GLY A 338 13.51 -9.22 -7.97
C GLY A 338 12.16 -9.92 -8.21
N MET A 339 11.35 -10.11 -7.18
CA MET A 339 10.01 -10.70 -7.31
C MET A 339 9.07 -9.85 -8.17
N ALA A 340 9.23 -8.53 -8.19
CA ALA A 340 8.45 -7.64 -9.03
C ALA A 340 8.82 -7.72 -10.52
N SER A 341 10.00 -8.23 -10.86
CA SER A 341 10.49 -8.35 -12.24
C SER A 341 10.00 -9.64 -12.94
N LEU A 342 9.48 -10.61 -12.19
CA LEU A 342 9.11 -11.91 -12.73
C LEU A 342 7.90 -11.80 -13.66
N GLY A 343 8.07 -12.22 -14.93
CA GLY A 343 7.00 -12.30 -15.92
C GLY A 343 6.46 -10.95 -16.41
N VAL A 344 7.12 -9.84 -16.12
CA VAL A 344 6.71 -8.50 -16.58
C VAL A 344 7.33 -8.12 -17.93
N SER A 345 6.74 -7.12 -18.59
CA SER A 345 7.19 -6.60 -19.89
C SER A 345 8.62 -6.01 -19.83
N ASP A 346 9.32 -5.89 -20.96
CA ASP A 346 10.65 -5.27 -21.01
C ASP A 346 10.62 -3.79 -20.56
N GLU A 347 9.54 -3.07 -20.87
CA GLU A 347 9.35 -1.68 -20.42
C GLU A 347 9.28 -1.59 -18.89
N ASP A 348 8.62 -2.54 -18.24
CA ASP A 348 8.54 -2.57 -16.78
C ASP A 348 9.83 -3.09 -16.13
N ILE A 349 10.58 -3.97 -16.81
CA ILE A 349 11.94 -4.34 -16.39
C ILE A 349 12.83 -3.09 -16.35
N GLU A 350 12.76 -2.22 -17.36
CA GLU A 350 13.55 -0.97 -17.40
C GLU A 350 13.21 -0.07 -16.20
N LYS A 351 11.92 0.13 -15.90
CA LYS A 351 11.49 0.91 -14.73
C LYS A 351 12.00 0.32 -13.41
N ILE A 352 11.92 -1.01 -13.26
CA ILE A 352 12.39 -1.71 -12.06
C ILE A 352 13.92 -1.65 -11.95
N ALA A 353 14.65 -1.77 -13.06
CA ALA A 353 16.09 -1.60 -13.11
C ALA A 353 16.50 -0.18 -12.71
N THR A 354 15.78 0.84 -13.17
CA THR A 354 16.00 2.24 -12.77
C THR A 354 15.78 2.46 -11.27
N LEU A 355 14.76 1.82 -10.69
CA LEU A 355 14.56 1.84 -9.24
C LEU A 355 15.75 1.22 -8.52
N TYR A 356 16.24 0.08 -8.99
CA TYR A 356 17.42 -0.57 -8.43
C TYR A 356 18.67 0.33 -8.53
N TRP A 357 18.87 1.00 -9.67
CA TRP A 357 19.98 1.94 -9.91
C TRP A 357 19.99 3.10 -8.91
N PHE A 358 18.91 3.86 -8.80
CA PHE A 358 18.87 5.01 -7.90
C PHE A 358 18.63 4.67 -6.42
N SER A 359 18.52 3.38 -6.08
CA SER A 359 18.46 2.89 -4.69
C SER A 359 19.71 2.09 -4.32
N ILE A 360 19.78 0.82 -4.69
CA ILE A 360 20.85 -0.10 -4.27
C ILE A 360 22.20 0.28 -4.87
N GLU A 361 22.26 0.85 -6.08
CA GLU A 361 23.55 1.25 -6.68
C GLU A 361 24.03 2.63 -6.22
N PHE A 362 23.18 3.66 -6.29
CA PHE A 362 23.57 5.06 -6.06
C PHE A 362 22.72 5.78 -5.00
N GLY A 363 22.10 5.03 -4.09
CA GLY A 363 21.25 5.60 -3.05
C GLY A 363 22.00 6.42 -2.00
N LEU A 364 21.42 7.58 -1.67
CA LEU A 364 21.85 8.44 -0.57
C LEU A 364 20.78 8.49 0.52
N CYS A 365 21.21 8.58 1.77
CA CYS A 365 20.34 8.75 2.92
C CYS A 365 20.82 9.87 3.83
N LYS A 366 20.01 10.24 4.83
CA LYS A 366 20.43 11.15 5.90
C LYS A 366 20.57 10.41 7.22
N GLU A 367 21.57 10.79 8.00
CA GLU A 367 21.71 10.39 9.39
C GLU A 367 22.09 11.60 10.22
N ASN A 368 21.27 11.97 11.22
CA ASN A 368 21.49 13.17 12.03
C ASN A 368 21.69 14.44 11.20
N ASN A 369 20.93 14.60 10.10
CA ASN A 369 21.05 15.67 9.10
C ASN A 369 22.36 15.69 8.28
N GLU A 370 23.22 14.68 8.39
CA GLU A 370 24.37 14.49 7.50
C GLU A 370 24.04 13.55 6.34
N MET A 371 24.57 13.86 5.15
CA MET A 371 24.42 13.01 3.98
C MET A 371 25.33 11.78 4.08
N LYS A 372 24.71 10.59 3.99
CA LYS A 372 25.38 9.28 3.99
C LYS A 372 24.97 8.50 2.74
N THR A 373 25.65 7.39 2.49
CA THR A 373 25.33 6.48 1.38
C THR A 373 25.12 5.04 1.83
N PHE A 374 24.23 4.37 1.12
CA PHE A 374 24.03 2.93 1.14
C PHE A 374 24.17 2.31 -0.26
N GLY A 375 24.45 3.13 -1.28
CA GLY A 375 24.59 2.70 -2.66
C GLY A 375 25.93 1.98 -2.92
N ALA A 376 25.87 0.79 -3.49
CA ALA A 376 27.04 -0.06 -3.74
C ALA A 376 28.09 0.60 -4.66
N GLY A 377 27.66 1.32 -5.69
CA GLY A 377 28.54 2.08 -6.58
C GLY A 377 29.33 3.16 -5.83
N LEU A 378 28.68 3.83 -4.87
CA LEU A 378 29.32 4.83 -4.00
C LEU A 378 30.22 4.18 -2.94
N LEU A 379 29.85 3.01 -2.44
CA LEU A 379 30.59 2.28 -1.42
C LEU A 379 31.81 1.52 -1.97
N SER A 380 32.06 1.56 -3.28
CA SER A 380 33.16 0.84 -3.93
C SER A 380 34.01 1.68 -4.89
N SER A 381 33.68 2.96 -5.05
CA SER A 381 34.40 3.92 -5.90
C SER A 381 34.66 5.20 -5.11
N TYR A 382 35.91 5.44 -4.71
CA TYR A 382 36.23 6.66 -3.97
C TYR A 382 36.07 7.91 -4.82
N GLY A 383 36.30 7.83 -6.13
CA GLY A 383 36.06 8.94 -7.05
C GLY A 383 34.58 9.32 -7.15
N GLU A 384 33.70 8.32 -7.26
CA GLU A 384 32.24 8.56 -7.31
C GLU A 384 31.71 9.07 -5.98
N LEU A 385 32.15 8.48 -4.86
CA LEU A 385 31.72 8.89 -3.51
C LEU A 385 32.08 10.35 -3.21
N GLU A 386 33.30 10.75 -3.55
CA GLU A 386 33.73 12.14 -3.41
C GLU A 386 32.92 13.07 -4.33
N HIS A 387 32.61 12.64 -5.56
CA HIS A 387 31.74 13.40 -6.46
C HIS A 387 30.32 13.56 -5.90
N ALA A 388 29.68 12.47 -5.51
CA ALA A 388 28.33 12.41 -4.97
C ALA A 388 28.13 13.32 -3.75
N LEU A 389 29.17 13.50 -2.94
CA LEU A 389 29.13 14.29 -1.70
C LEU A 389 29.84 15.65 -1.82
N SER A 390 30.23 16.05 -3.04
CA SER A 390 30.88 17.34 -3.30
C SER A 390 29.92 18.53 -3.44
N PHE A 391 28.60 18.28 -3.40
CA PHE A 391 27.55 19.26 -3.71
C PHE A 391 27.59 19.83 -5.14
N LYS A 392 28.37 19.23 -6.04
CA LYS A 392 28.34 19.49 -7.48
C LYS A 392 27.17 18.84 -8.22
N PRO A 393 26.77 17.57 -7.93
CA PRO A 393 25.66 16.94 -8.62
C PRO A 393 24.31 17.45 -8.08
N GLN A 394 23.23 17.13 -8.80
CA GLN A 394 21.88 17.43 -8.37
C GLN A 394 21.37 16.40 -7.37
N TYR A 395 20.53 16.84 -6.43
CA TYR A 395 19.87 15.97 -5.46
C TYR A 395 18.35 16.14 -5.56
N GLN A 396 17.63 15.02 -5.56
CA GLN A 396 16.17 15.01 -5.51
C GLN A 396 15.66 14.15 -4.35
N PRO A 397 14.46 14.44 -3.80
CA PRO A 397 13.84 13.58 -2.81
C PRO A 397 13.57 12.19 -3.37
N PHE A 398 13.84 11.16 -2.59
CA PHE A 398 13.59 9.77 -2.97
C PHE A 398 12.08 9.52 -3.12
N GLU A 399 11.60 9.55 -4.36
CA GLU A 399 10.20 9.31 -4.75
C GLU A 399 10.16 8.22 -5.84
N PRO A 400 9.80 6.97 -5.51
CA PRO A 400 9.89 5.83 -6.44
C PRO A 400 9.15 6.03 -7.77
N GLU A 401 8.00 6.71 -7.79
CA GLU A 401 7.26 7.00 -9.02
C GLU A 401 8.02 7.91 -9.98
N VAL A 402 8.79 8.86 -9.43
CA VAL A 402 9.65 9.74 -10.22
C VAL A 402 10.89 8.99 -10.67
N ILE A 403 11.51 8.25 -9.75
CA ILE A 403 12.71 7.46 -10.00
C ILE A 403 12.49 6.49 -11.15
N ALA A 404 11.39 5.71 -11.13
CA ALA A 404 11.10 4.70 -12.15
C ALA A 404 11.03 5.24 -13.60
N LEU A 405 10.82 6.55 -13.77
CA LEU A 405 10.73 7.22 -15.07
C LEU A 405 11.98 8.07 -15.39
N THR A 406 12.93 8.15 -14.45
CA THR A 406 14.12 8.99 -14.56
C THR A 406 15.19 8.27 -15.37
N LYS A 407 15.68 8.90 -16.43
CA LYS A 407 16.79 8.36 -17.22
C LYS A 407 18.12 8.55 -16.49
N TYR A 408 19.03 7.60 -16.65
CA TYR A 408 20.40 7.67 -16.14
C TYR A 408 21.42 7.32 -17.23
N GLN A 409 22.70 7.50 -16.91
CA GLN A 409 23.85 7.15 -17.75
C GLN A 409 24.84 6.35 -16.90
N ASP A 410 25.64 5.49 -17.52
CA ASP A 410 26.55 4.54 -16.87
C ASP A 410 28.02 4.67 -17.34
N GLU A 411 28.37 5.76 -18.05
CA GLU A 411 29.71 6.00 -18.61
C GLU A 411 30.58 6.93 -17.75
N GLU A 412 29.97 7.90 -17.06
CA GLU A 412 30.62 8.88 -16.19
C GLU A 412 29.98 8.91 -14.79
N TYR A 413 30.47 9.80 -13.92
CA TYR A 413 29.87 10.02 -12.60
C TYR A 413 28.43 10.54 -12.69
N GLN A 414 27.57 10.11 -11.77
CA GLN A 414 26.14 10.40 -11.84
C GLN A 414 25.88 11.91 -11.65
N PRO A 415 25.14 12.56 -12.56
CA PRO A 415 24.79 13.98 -12.43
C PRO A 415 23.64 14.23 -11.46
N LEU A 416 22.89 13.18 -11.08
CA LEU A 416 21.70 13.23 -10.23
C LEU A 416 21.70 12.06 -9.24
N TYR A 417 21.39 12.37 -7.99
CA TYR A 417 21.19 11.39 -6.92
C TYR A 417 19.85 11.60 -6.23
N PHE A 418 19.29 10.50 -5.73
CA PHE A 418 18.07 10.53 -4.91
C PHE A 418 18.41 10.34 -3.43
N VAL A 419 17.85 11.20 -2.59
CA VAL A 419 18.13 11.27 -1.15
C VAL A 419 16.87 10.90 -0.36
N THR A 420 16.97 9.89 0.50
CA THR A 420 15.93 9.51 1.46
C THR A 420 16.29 9.97 2.87
N GLU A 421 15.32 10.13 3.78
CA GLU A 421 15.61 10.49 5.17
C GLU A 421 16.22 9.33 5.96
N SER A 422 15.95 8.08 5.58
CA SER A 422 16.55 6.88 6.16
C SER A 422 16.40 5.71 5.19
N VAL A 423 17.23 4.68 5.33
CA VAL A 423 17.10 3.45 4.54
C VAL A 423 15.69 2.87 4.70
N GLU A 424 15.18 2.82 5.93
CA GLU A 424 13.85 2.31 6.26
C GLU A 424 12.72 3.09 5.55
N GLU A 425 12.87 4.41 5.39
CA GLU A 425 11.88 5.22 4.66
C GLU A 425 11.87 4.88 3.16
N ALA A 426 13.04 4.77 2.52
CA ALA A 426 13.13 4.37 1.11
C ALA A 426 12.40 3.04 0.89
N LEU A 427 12.61 2.08 1.80
CA LEU A 427 11.95 0.78 1.75
C LEU A 427 10.44 0.89 1.86
N ARG A 428 9.93 1.65 2.83
CA ARG A 428 8.50 1.88 2.99
C ARG A 428 7.88 2.53 1.74
N LYS A 429 8.56 3.50 1.12
CA LYS A 429 8.10 4.13 -0.13
C LYS A 429 8.07 3.14 -1.29
N LEU A 430 9.07 2.25 -1.38
CA LEU A 430 9.14 1.23 -2.41
C LEU A 430 8.11 0.11 -2.21
N GLU A 431 7.79 -0.27 -0.97
CA GLU A 431 6.68 -1.15 -0.66
C GLU A 431 5.36 -0.53 -1.13
N ASN A 432 5.12 0.76 -0.83
CA ASN A 432 3.97 1.50 -1.35
C ASN A 432 3.89 1.49 -2.89
N LEU A 433 5.02 1.58 -3.58
CA LEU A 433 5.06 1.45 -5.04
C LEU A 433 4.72 0.03 -5.50
N LYS A 434 5.24 -1.02 -4.83
CA LYS A 434 4.89 -2.42 -5.11
C LYS A 434 3.39 -2.66 -4.95
N TYR A 435 2.75 -2.06 -3.95
CA TYR A 435 1.29 -2.09 -3.81
C TYR A 435 0.58 -1.47 -5.02
N LYS A 436 1.10 -0.35 -5.54
CA LYS A 436 0.57 0.31 -6.75
C LYS A 436 0.82 -0.51 -8.03
N LEU A 437 1.95 -1.23 -8.13
CA LEU A 437 2.36 -2.01 -9.31
C LEU A 437 1.72 -3.42 -9.35
N LYS A 438 1.63 -4.11 -8.20
CA LYS A 438 1.05 -5.47 -8.08
C LYS A 438 -0.48 -5.48 -8.18
N MET A 439 -1.10 -4.32 -7.95
CA MET A 439 -2.54 -4.14 -8.18
C MET A 439 -2.84 -4.14 -9.68
N THR A 440 -3.21 -5.30 -10.21
CA THR A 440 -4.07 -5.29 -11.40
C THR A 440 -5.26 -4.39 -11.07
N ARG A 441 -5.43 -3.29 -11.82
CA ARG A 441 -6.54 -2.32 -11.64
C ARG A 441 -7.92 -3.00 -11.57
N GLU A 442 -8.01 -4.25 -12.01
CA GLU A 442 -9.22 -5.06 -12.06
C GLU A 442 -9.63 -5.65 -10.70
N SER A 443 -8.69 -5.94 -9.79
CA SER A 443 -8.98 -6.53 -8.47
C SER A 443 -8.93 -5.53 -7.31
N LYS A 444 -8.56 -4.28 -7.57
CA LYS A 444 -8.48 -3.23 -6.54
C LYS A 444 -9.86 -2.66 -6.22
N ILE A 445 -10.30 -2.71 -4.96
CA ILE A 445 -11.50 -2.00 -4.48
C ILE A 445 -11.08 -0.63 -3.97
N SER A 446 -11.66 0.45 -4.51
CA SER A 446 -11.40 1.83 -4.09
C SER A 446 -12.63 2.41 -3.41
N ILE A 447 -12.49 2.87 -2.16
CA ILE A 447 -13.58 3.30 -1.30
C ILE A 447 -13.29 4.72 -0.83
N LEU A 448 -14.21 5.65 -1.01
CA LEU A 448 -14.12 6.95 -0.31
C LEU A 448 -14.84 6.85 1.03
N VAL A 449 -14.13 7.10 2.12
CA VAL A 449 -14.66 7.03 3.49
C VAL A 449 -14.85 8.44 4.03
N ALA A 450 -16.04 8.70 4.57
CA ALA A 450 -16.37 9.91 5.33
C ALA A 450 -17.36 9.55 6.45
N THR A 451 -17.48 10.37 7.49
CA THR A 451 -18.43 10.16 8.59
C THR A 451 -18.93 11.49 9.12
N ASP A 452 -20.05 11.47 9.84
CA ASP A 452 -20.54 12.60 10.62
C ASP A 452 -20.66 13.87 9.75
N ILE A 453 -21.40 13.69 8.65
CA ILE A 453 -21.63 14.74 7.66
C ILE A 453 -22.55 15.83 8.22
N HIS A 454 -23.53 15.42 9.03
CA HIS A 454 -24.51 16.28 9.69
C HIS A 454 -25.19 17.28 8.73
N LEU A 455 -25.73 16.78 7.63
CA LEU A 455 -26.54 17.60 6.72
C LEU A 455 -27.68 18.28 7.49
N GLY A 456 -27.83 19.59 7.26
CA GLY A 456 -28.82 20.43 7.94
C GLY A 456 -28.32 21.07 9.25
N PHE A 457 -27.09 20.80 9.68
CA PHE A 457 -26.50 21.51 10.82
C PHE A 457 -26.46 23.03 10.56
N GLU A 458 -26.97 23.82 11.50
CA GLU A 458 -27.10 25.28 11.40
C GLU A 458 -27.84 25.77 10.14
N GLU A 459 -28.77 24.98 9.57
CA GLU A 459 -29.48 25.31 8.31
C GLU A 459 -30.16 26.69 8.32
N ARG A 460 -30.58 27.19 9.50
CA ARG A 460 -31.23 28.51 9.64
C ARG A 460 -30.25 29.69 9.68
N SER A 461 -28.95 29.42 9.77
CA SER A 461 -27.91 30.44 9.84
C SER A 461 -27.66 31.04 8.45
N LEU A 462 -27.71 32.36 8.34
CA LEU A 462 -27.37 33.08 7.10
C LEU A 462 -25.88 32.92 6.73
N ILE A 463 -25.03 32.60 7.70
CA ILE A 463 -23.58 32.45 7.49
C ILE A 463 -23.20 30.99 7.29
N ARG A 464 -23.75 30.08 8.11
CA ARG A 464 -23.32 28.67 8.22
C ARG A 464 -24.27 27.68 7.57
N GLY A 465 -25.47 28.09 7.15
CA GLY A 465 -26.53 27.17 6.73
C GLY A 465 -26.21 26.32 5.49
N ASP A 466 -25.22 26.74 4.70
CA ASP A 466 -24.75 25.98 3.53
C ASP A 466 -23.51 25.13 3.79
N ASP A 467 -22.87 25.23 4.95
CA ASP A 467 -21.55 24.62 5.22
C ASP A 467 -21.60 23.10 5.02
N SER A 468 -22.54 22.42 5.68
CA SER A 468 -22.68 20.95 5.59
C SER A 468 -22.96 20.46 4.17
N PHE A 469 -23.75 21.20 3.39
CA PHE A 469 -24.08 20.83 2.02
C PHE A 469 -22.90 21.01 1.06
N LYS A 470 -22.14 22.12 1.19
CA LYS A 470 -20.95 22.37 0.37
C LYS A 470 -19.87 21.34 0.63
N THR A 471 -19.64 21.00 1.91
CA THR A 471 -18.64 19.98 2.26
C THR A 471 -19.07 18.58 1.83
N PHE A 472 -20.36 18.25 1.91
CA PHE A 472 -20.83 16.99 1.33
C PHE A 472 -20.71 16.95 -0.20
N GLU A 473 -21.00 18.06 -0.89
CA GLU A 473 -20.78 18.19 -2.33
C GLU A 473 -19.30 17.99 -2.71
N GLU A 474 -18.37 18.53 -1.91
CA GLU A 474 -16.93 18.30 -2.09
C GLU A 474 -16.57 16.81 -1.96
N VAL A 475 -17.06 16.12 -0.92
CA VAL A 475 -16.85 14.68 -0.73
C VAL A 475 -17.35 13.89 -1.94
N LEU A 476 -18.55 14.17 -2.42
CA LEU A 476 -19.12 13.51 -3.60
C LEU A 476 -18.32 13.83 -4.89
N SER A 477 -17.87 15.08 -5.03
CA SER A 477 -17.02 15.50 -6.15
C SER A 477 -15.66 14.78 -6.14
N ILE A 478 -15.03 14.63 -4.97
CA ILE A 478 -13.80 13.85 -4.80
C ILE A 478 -14.04 12.40 -5.22
N ALA A 479 -15.14 11.77 -4.77
CA ALA A 479 -15.49 10.40 -5.15
C ALA A 479 -15.57 10.23 -6.67
N GLN A 480 -16.26 11.16 -7.35
CA GLN A 480 -16.40 11.14 -8.80
C GLN A 480 -15.07 11.38 -9.52
N ARG A 481 -14.28 12.38 -9.10
CA ARG A 481 -12.96 12.69 -9.70
C ARG A 481 -11.97 11.54 -9.54
N LYS A 482 -11.92 10.91 -8.36
CA LYS A 482 -11.05 9.77 -8.06
C LYS A 482 -11.59 8.45 -8.63
N LYS A 483 -12.82 8.44 -9.17
CA LYS A 483 -13.49 7.27 -9.76
C LYS A 483 -13.50 6.07 -8.80
N VAL A 484 -13.93 6.32 -7.57
CA VAL A 484 -14.03 5.28 -6.54
C VAL A 484 -15.11 4.25 -6.91
N ASP A 485 -14.97 3.04 -6.41
CA ASP A 485 -15.97 1.99 -6.62
C ASP A 485 -17.24 2.28 -5.83
N PHE A 486 -17.11 2.75 -4.59
CA PHE A 486 -18.24 3.17 -3.76
C PHE A 486 -17.82 4.16 -2.67
N ILE A 487 -18.80 4.85 -2.09
CA ILE A 487 -18.62 5.70 -0.91
C ILE A 487 -19.10 4.93 0.31
N LEU A 488 -18.36 5.03 1.41
CA LEU A 488 -18.69 4.41 2.69
C LEU A 488 -18.85 5.49 3.75
N LEU A 489 -20.05 5.59 4.33
CA LEU A 489 -20.39 6.56 5.36
C LEU A 489 -20.53 5.90 6.74
N GLY A 490 -19.87 6.50 7.74
CA GLY A 490 -19.79 5.99 9.11
C GLY A 490 -20.95 6.34 10.04
N GLY A 491 -22.06 6.87 9.53
CA GLY A 491 -23.21 7.34 10.31
C GLY A 491 -23.35 8.86 10.33
N ASP A 492 -24.45 9.33 10.94
CA ASP A 492 -24.80 10.75 11.06
C ASP A 492 -24.71 11.52 9.74
N LEU A 493 -25.36 10.98 8.71
CA LEU A 493 -25.56 11.68 7.44
C LEU A 493 -26.41 12.95 7.67
N PHE A 494 -27.41 12.87 8.55
CA PHE A 494 -28.24 14.01 8.91
C PHE A 494 -27.99 14.48 10.35
N HIS A 495 -28.07 15.79 10.56
CA HIS A 495 -27.96 16.37 11.90
C HIS A 495 -29.24 16.16 12.74
N ASP A 496 -30.39 16.18 12.09
CA ASP A 496 -31.68 15.99 12.75
C ASP A 496 -32.27 14.63 12.36
N ASN A 497 -32.78 13.88 13.33
CA ASN A 497 -33.52 12.62 13.11
C ASN A 497 -34.69 12.80 12.11
N LYS A 498 -35.31 13.99 12.13
CA LYS A 498 -36.34 14.40 11.18
C LYS A 498 -35.82 15.59 10.37
N PRO A 499 -35.03 15.34 9.30
CA PRO A 499 -34.43 16.41 8.54
C PRO A 499 -35.50 17.31 7.92
N SER A 500 -35.18 18.58 7.74
CA SER A 500 -36.10 19.52 7.08
C SER A 500 -36.33 19.11 5.62
N ARG A 501 -37.44 19.55 5.03
CA ARG A 501 -37.71 19.32 3.59
C ARG A 501 -36.60 19.86 2.69
N SER A 502 -36.00 20.98 3.08
CA SER A 502 -34.87 21.59 2.38
C SER A 502 -33.64 20.67 2.44
N THR A 503 -33.30 20.20 3.64
CA THR A 503 -32.17 19.29 3.84
C THR A 503 -32.34 17.99 3.05
N VAL A 504 -33.53 17.37 3.11
CA VAL A 504 -33.84 16.17 2.32
C VAL A 504 -33.69 16.44 0.84
N TYR A 505 -34.30 17.50 0.32
CA TYR A 505 -34.27 17.85 -1.11
C TYR A 505 -32.84 18.05 -1.61
N ARG A 506 -32.02 18.83 -0.89
CA ARG A 506 -30.62 19.11 -1.27
C ARG A 506 -29.75 17.85 -1.21
N CYS A 507 -29.95 17.00 -0.20
CA CYS A 507 -29.24 15.72 -0.13
C CYS A 507 -29.57 14.84 -1.36
N MET A 508 -30.86 14.72 -1.70
CA MET A 508 -31.30 13.97 -2.87
C MET A 508 -30.71 14.53 -4.17
N GLU A 509 -30.71 15.86 -4.32
CA GLU A 509 -30.13 16.54 -5.48
C GLU A 509 -28.64 16.26 -5.64
N LEU A 510 -27.86 16.40 -4.55
CA LEU A 510 -26.42 16.15 -4.55
C LEU A 510 -26.10 14.69 -4.88
N ILE A 511 -26.76 13.73 -4.24
CA ILE A 511 -26.54 12.30 -4.53
C ILE A 511 -26.89 12.01 -6.00
N ARG A 512 -28.02 12.52 -6.51
CA ARG A 512 -28.39 12.35 -7.93
C ARG A 512 -27.37 12.98 -8.88
N LYS A 513 -26.86 14.17 -8.56
CA LYS A 513 -25.90 14.89 -9.41
C LYS A 513 -24.56 14.14 -9.55
N TYR A 514 -24.05 13.55 -8.46
CA TYR A 514 -22.70 12.98 -8.44
C TYR A 514 -22.65 11.46 -8.58
N CYS A 515 -23.65 10.74 -8.07
CA CYS A 515 -23.63 9.27 -7.99
C CYS A 515 -24.37 8.58 -9.14
N PHE A 516 -25.32 9.25 -9.80
CA PHE A 516 -26.05 8.72 -10.94
C PHE A 516 -25.37 9.16 -12.23
N CYS A 517 -24.40 8.36 -12.69
CA CYS A 517 -23.57 8.65 -13.85
C CYS A 517 -23.32 7.39 -14.69
N ASP A 518 -22.65 7.55 -15.84
CA ASP A 518 -22.33 6.45 -16.76
C ASP A 518 -21.20 5.53 -16.26
N HIS A 519 -20.69 5.77 -15.05
CA HIS A 519 -19.69 4.92 -14.44
C HIS A 519 -20.29 3.53 -14.18
N GLN A 520 -19.67 2.47 -14.71
CA GLN A 520 -20.15 1.11 -14.47
C GLN A 520 -19.58 0.58 -13.16
N VAL A 521 -20.44 0.10 -12.26
CA VAL A 521 -20.05 -0.61 -11.04
C VAL A 521 -19.33 -1.92 -11.42
N LYS A 522 -18.08 -2.08 -10.96
CA LYS A 522 -17.19 -3.20 -11.36
C LYS A 522 -17.09 -4.33 -10.33
N PHE A 523 -17.72 -4.18 -9.17
CA PHE A 523 -17.76 -5.20 -8.13
C PHE A 523 -19.15 -5.86 -8.09
N GLN A 524 -19.21 -7.01 -7.43
CA GLN A 524 -20.43 -7.77 -7.19
C GLN A 524 -20.67 -7.87 -5.69
N LEU A 525 -21.94 -7.84 -5.30
CA LEU A 525 -22.37 -8.20 -3.95
C LEU A 525 -22.73 -9.69 -3.96
N LEU A 526 -22.05 -10.50 -3.16
CA LEU A 526 -22.26 -11.95 -3.05
C LEU A 526 -23.12 -12.34 -1.84
N SER A 527 -23.30 -11.42 -0.90
CA SER A 527 -24.14 -11.63 0.28
C SER A 527 -25.63 -11.69 -0.10
N ASN A 528 -26.43 -12.28 0.79
CA ASN A 528 -27.85 -12.48 0.55
C ASN A 528 -28.62 -11.19 0.86
N GLY A 529 -29.17 -10.56 -0.17
CA GLY A 529 -29.94 -9.33 -0.05
C GLY A 529 -31.19 -9.42 0.85
N GLU A 530 -31.76 -10.62 1.06
CA GLU A 530 -32.84 -10.83 2.04
C GLU A 530 -32.38 -10.62 3.48
N VAL A 531 -31.10 -10.94 3.76
CA VAL A 531 -30.48 -10.75 5.07
C VAL A 531 -29.95 -9.32 5.19
N ASP A 532 -29.24 -8.84 4.18
CA ASP A 532 -28.57 -7.54 4.18
C ASP A 532 -29.55 -6.37 4.24
N PHE A 533 -30.66 -6.49 3.50
CA PHE A 533 -31.69 -5.46 3.35
C PHE A 533 -33.04 -5.93 3.90
N TYR A 534 -33.02 -6.70 5.00
CA TYR A 534 -34.22 -7.26 5.64
C TYR A 534 -35.26 -6.18 5.98
N HIS A 535 -34.80 -4.97 6.31
CA HIS A 535 -35.62 -3.82 6.69
C HIS A 535 -36.34 -3.14 5.52
N SER A 536 -35.94 -3.43 4.29
CA SER A 536 -36.45 -2.80 3.06
C SER A 536 -37.38 -3.74 2.29
N ALA A 537 -38.29 -3.19 1.50
CA ALA A 537 -39.02 -3.97 0.49
C ALA A 537 -38.13 -4.34 -0.71
N PHE A 538 -37.06 -3.57 -0.94
CA PHE A 538 -36.09 -3.81 -2.00
C PHE A 538 -34.93 -4.62 -1.44
N LYS A 539 -34.85 -5.89 -1.83
CA LYS A 539 -33.91 -6.88 -1.28
C LYS A 539 -32.60 -6.96 -2.06
N HIS A 540 -32.19 -5.84 -2.64
CA HIS A 540 -31.01 -5.73 -3.50
C HIS A 540 -30.38 -4.36 -3.30
N ALA A 541 -29.08 -4.27 -3.58
CA ALA A 541 -28.39 -2.98 -3.54
C ALA A 541 -28.88 -2.10 -4.71
N ASN A 542 -28.88 -0.78 -4.52
CA ASN A 542 -29.48 0.17 -5.47
C ASN A 542 -28.89 0.10 -6.89
N PHE A 543 -27.60 -0.25 -7.04
CA PHE A 543 -26.95 -0.42 -8.34
C PHE A 543 -27.30 -1.73 -9.06
N GLN A 544 -27.96 -2.66 -8.36
CA GLN A 544 -28.51 -3.89 -8.95
C GLN A 544 -29.95 -3.67 -9.47
N ASP A 545 -30.57 -2.54 -9.16
CA ASP A 545 -31.90 -2.20 -9.66
C ASP A 545 -31.86 -1.83 -11.15
N SER A 546 -32.62 -2.55 -11.97
CA SER A 546 -32.66 -2.34 -13.42
C SER A 546 -33.22 -0.97 -13.84
N HIS A 547 -33.96 -0.29 -12.95
CA HIS A 547 -34.57 1.01 -13.23
C HIS A 547 -33.70 2.19 -12.81
N LEU A 548 -32.61 1.94 -12.06
CA LEU A 548 -31.73 2.99 -11.53
C LEU A 548 -30.34 2.90 -12.17
N LYS A 549 -29.86 4.03 -12.69
CA LYS A 549 -28.51 4.14 -13.24
C LYS A 549 -27.54 4.68 -12.18
N VAL A 550 -27.21 3.84 -11.20
CA VAL A 550 -26.27 4.18 -10.12
C VAL A 550 -24.86 3.84 -10.58
N GLY A 551 -23.99 4.85 -10.65
CA GLY A 551 -22.58 4.67 -11.04
C GLY A 551 -21.61 4.63 -9.87
N ILE A 552 -21.91 5.33 -8.77
CA ILE A 552 -21.13 5.29 -7.52
C ILE A 552 -22.11 5.02 -6.38
N PRO A 553 -22.27 3.76 -5.94
CA PRO A 553 -23.14 3.45 -4.81
C PRO A 553 -22.59 4.03 -3.50
N ILE A 554 -23.49 4.43 -2.61
CA ILE A 554 -23.17 4.88 -1.25
C ILE A 554 -23.65 3.78 -0.30
N PHE A 555 -22.75 3.27 0.54
CA PHE A 555 -23.09 2.39 1.67
C PHE A 555 -22.98 3.20 2.96
N THR A 556 -23.97 3.10 3.84
CA THR A 556 -24.01 3.85 5.08
C THR A 556 -24.64 3.05 6.20
N ILE A 557 -24.15 3.26 7.42
CA ILE A 557 -24.89 2.95 8.65
C ILE A 557 -25.63 4.21 9.12
N TYR A 558 -26.51 4.11 10.11
CA TYR A 558 -27.07 5.27 10.82
C TYR A 558 -26.29 5.52 12.12
N GLY A 559 -26.19 6.80 12.50
CA GLY A 559 -25.57 7.25 13.74
C GLY A 559 -26.62 7.60 14.80
N ASN A 560 -26.22 8.38 15.82
CA ASN A 560 -27.10 8.75 16.94
C ASN A 560 -28.03 9.94 16.61
N HIS A 561 -27.68 10.79 15.65
CA HIS A 561 -28.51 11.91 15.23
C HIS A 561 -29.60 11.47 14.24
N ASP A 562 -29.25 10.59 13.31
CA ASP A 562 -30.17 10.00 12.34
C ASP A 562 -30.64 8.58 12.72
N ASP A 563 -30.73 8.32 14.03
CA ASP A 563 -31.19 7.06 14.62
C ASP A 563 -32.68 6.76 14.32
N VAL A 564 -33.07 5.52 14.59
CA VAL A 564 -34.41 4.98 14.43
C VAL A 564 -35.42 5.70 15.34
N ALA A 565 -36.51 6.22 14.74
CA ALA A 565 -37.59 6.87 15.46
C ALA A 565 -38.97 6.31 15.09
N GLY A 566 -39.95 6.53 15.99
CA GLY A 566 -41.34 6.15 15.75
C GLY A 566 -41.51 4.64 15.54
N ASN A 567 -42.00 4.24 14.36
CA ASN A 567 -42.35 2.86 14.03
C ASN A 567 -41.15 2.02 13.52
N GLY A 568 -39.91 2.37 13.88
CA GLY A 568 -38.73 1.58 13.48
C GLY A 568 -38.01 2.07 12.21
N LEU A 569 -38.27 3.30 11.76
CA LEU A 569 -37.60 3.91 10.61
C LEU A 569 -36.67 5.05 11.03
N CYS A 570 -35.56 5.20 10.33
CA CYS A 570 -34.66 6.34 10.38
C CYS A 570 -34.78 7.19 9.11
N ALA A 571 -34.20 8.39 9.10
CA ALA A 571 -34.21 9.24 7.91
C ALA A 571 -33.57 8.55 6.69
N VAL A 572 -32.52 7.75 6.93
CA VAL A 572 -31.76 7.06 5.89
C VAL A 572 -32.56 5.93 5.22
N ASP A 573 -33.52 5.31 5.92
CA ASP A 573 -34.43 4.31 5.32
C ASP A 573 -35.19 4.89 4.10
N CYS A 574 -35.60 6.16 4.17
CA CYS A 574 -36.26 6.84 3.05
C CYS A 574 -35.34 6.96 1.83
N PHE A 575 -34.06 7.26 2.04
CA PHE A 575 -33.07 7.38 0.97
C PHE A 575 -32.73 6.01 0.38
N HIS A 576 -32.71 4.96 1.21
CA HIS A 576 -32.55 3.59 0.74
C HIS A 576 -33.74 3.16 -0.13
N ALA A 577 -34.98 3.41 0.32
CA ALA A 577 -36.18 3.12 -0.46
C ALA A 577 -36.26 3.91 -1.79
N CYS A 578 -35.68 5.11 -1.84
CA CYS A 578 -35.55 5.89 -3.07
C CYS A 578 -34.39 5.42 -3.98
N GLY A 579 -33.60 4.43 -3.56
CA GLY A 579 -32.44 3.92 -4.30
C GLY A 579 -31.24 4.88 -4.34
N LEU A 580 -31.17 5.84 -3.41
CA LEU A 580 -30.09 6.82 -3.33
C LEU A 580 -28.89 6.30 -2.52
N VAL A 581 -29.14 5.48 -1.51
CA VAL A 581 -28.12 4.88 -0.63
C VAL A 581 -28.42 3.41 -0.34
N ASN A 582 -27.42 2.68 0.13
CA ASN A 582 -27.54 1.32 0.64
C ASN A 582 -27.36 1.37 2.17
N LEU A 583 -28.48 1.36 2.90
CA LEU A 583 -28.45 1.28 4.36
C LEU A 583 -28.13 -0.17 4.74
N PHE A 584 -27.08 -0.36 5.54
CA PHE A 584 -26.69 -1.67 6.06
C PHE A 584 -26.37 -1.58 7.56
N GLY A 585 -26.18 -2.72 8.23
CA GLY A 585 -25.84 -2.75 9.66
C GLY A 585 -26.97 -2.35 10.61
N LYS A 586 -28.23 -2.37 10.13
CA LYS A 586 -29.43 -2.21 10.97
C LYS A 586 -29.68 -3.48 11.76
N HIS A 587 -30.18 -3.33 12.99
CA HIS A 587 -30.39 -4.45 13.91
C HIS A 587 -31.79 -4.41 14.56
N GLU A 588 -32.45 -5.56 14.67
CA GLU A 588 -33.75 -5.71 15.36
C GLU A 588 -33.65 -6.36 16.74
N GLY A 589 -32.55 -7.07 17.01
CA GLY A 589 -32.38 -7.88 18.21
C GLY A 589 -32.40 -7.07 19.52
N VAL A 590 -33.26 -7.48 20.46
CA VAL A 590 -33.30 -6.86 21.80
C VAL A 590 -32.29 -7.52 22.74
N GLU A 591 -32.19 -8.85 22.70
CA GLU A 591 -31.39 -9.67 23.61
C GLU A 591 -30.03 -10.08 23.04
N GLU A 592 -29.94 -10.30 21.73
CA GLU A 592 -28.75 -10.71 20.98
C GLU A 592 -28.61 -9.89 19.71
N LEU A 593 -27.38 -9.55 19.34
CA LEU A 593 -27.07 -8.75 18.15
C LEU A 593 -26.11 -9.52 17.26
N ASN A 594 -26.53 -9.74 16.01
CA ASN A 594 -25.75 -10.46 15.01
C ASN A 594 -25.28 -9.47 13.94
N VAL A 595 -23.96 -9.34 13.78
CA VAL A 595 -23.33 -8.42 12.84
C VAL A 595 -22.93 -9.20 11.59
N VAL A 596 -23.84 -9.26 10.62
CA VAL A 596 -23.63 -9.98 9.36
C VAL A 596 -22.91 -9.07 8.34
N PRO A 597 -21.86 -9.55 7.66
CA PRO A 597 -21.13 -8.76 6.67
C PRO A 597 -21.80 -8.76 5.30
N LEU A 598 -21.70 -7.61 4.61
CA LEU A 598 -21.85 -7.54 3.16
C LEU A 598 -20.61 -8.14 2.49
N ILE A 599 -20.77 -9.08 1.56
CA ILE A 599 -19.63 -9.69 0.87
C ILE A 599 -19.47 -9.03 -0.50
N VAL A 600 -18.49 -8.14 -0.61
CA VAL A 600 -18.15 -7.43 -1.85
C VAL A 600 -16.99 -8.14 -2.55
N LYS A 601 -17.16 -8.48 -3.83
CA LYS A 601 -16.10 -9.10 -4.65
C LYS A 601 -15.77 -8.26 -5.87
N LYS A 602 -14.49 -7.96 -6.07
CA LYS A 602 -13.97 -7.30 -7.27
C LYS A 602 -12.73 -8.02 -7.77
N GLY A 603 -12.81 -8.60 -8.96
CA GLY A 603 -11.75 -9.47 -9.48
C GLY A 603 -11.47 -10.63 -8.52
N SER A 604 -10.22 -10.72 -8.06
CA SER A 604 -9.76 -11.70 -7.07
C SER A 604 -9.93 -11.25 -5.61
N THR A 605 -10.22 -9.98 -5.34
CA THR A 605 -10.35 -9.44 -3.99
C THR A 605 -11.76 -9.64 -3.47
N LYS A 606 -11.87 -10.12 -2.23
CA LYS A 606 -13.11 -10.19 -1.46
C LYS A 606 -12.99 -9.30 -0.22
N LEU A 607 -14.05 -8.55 0.05
CA LEU A 607 -14.19 -7.65 1.19
C LEU A 607 -15.45 -8.08 1.95
N ALA A 608 -15.29 -8.40 3.23
CA ALA A 608 -16.39 -8.58 4.16
C ALA A 608 -16.60 -7.26 4.91
N LEU A 609 -17.64 -6.52 4.54
CA LEU A 609 -17.99 -5.21 5.08
C LEU A 609 -19.04 -5.38 6.19
N TYR A 610 -18.60 -5.36 7.44
CA TYR A 610 -19.44 -5.38 8.63
C TYR A 610 -19.87 -3.96 8.97
N GLY A 611 -21.16 -3.76 9.24
CA GLY A 611 -21.71 -2.47 9.67
C GLY A 611 -22.50 -2.62 10.94
N PHE A 612 -22.41 -1.62 11.81
CA PHE A 612 -23.17 -1.58 13.04
C PHE A 612 -23.68 -0.17 13.32
N GLY A 613 -24.98 0.04 13.10
CA GLY A 613 -25.65 1.31 13.42
C GLY A 613 -25.57 1.66 14.90
N ASN A 614 -25.80 2.94 15.22
CA ASN A 614 -25.71 3.39 16.60
C ASN A 614 -26.69 2.65 17.54
N VAL A 615 -26.21 2.41 18.75
CA VAL A 615 -26.96 1.90 19.91
C VAL A 615 -26.43 2.67 21.10
N ARG A 616 -27.29 3.02 22.07
CA ARG A 616 -26.81 3.61 23.33
C ARG A 616 -25.63 2.83 23.91
N ASP A 617 -24.51 3.51 24.13
CA ASP A 617 -23.23 2.91 24.50
C ASP A 617 -23.34 1.97 25.72
N GLU A 618 -24.06 2.37 26.77
CA GLU A 618 -24.16 1.53 27.98
C GLU A 618 -24.90 0.20 27.71
N ARG A 619 -25.85 0.21 26.79
CA ARG A 619 -26.54 -1.01 26.37
C ARG A 619 -25.57 -1.90 25.61
N LEU A 620 -24.88 -1.36 24.61
CA LEU A 620 -23.98 -2.14 23.77
C LEU A 620 -22.79 -2.68 24.57
N HIS A 621 -22.19 -1.86 25.43
CA HIS A 621 -21.12 -2.26 26.35
C HIS A 621 -21.52 -3.47 27.20
N ARG A 622 -22.75 -3.45 27.76
CA ARG A 622 -23.29 -4.56 28.53
C ARG A 622 -23.52 -5.81 27.68
N MET A 623 -23.91 -5.66 26.41
CA MET A 623 -24.14 -6.78 25.51
C MET A 623 -22.83 -7.47 25.12
N PHE A 624 -21.79 -6.70 24.78
CA PHE A 624 -20.45 -7.25 24.57
C PHE A 624 -19.92 -7.97 25.81
N SER A 625 -20.05 -7.34 26.98
CA SER A 625 -19.62 -7.94 28.26
C SER A 625 -20.30 -9.27 28.58
N LYS A 626 -21.51 -9.51 28.04
CA LYS A 626 -22.27 -10.75 28.22
C LYS A 626 -22.10 -11.74 27.06
N GLY A 627 -21.24 -11.46 26.08
CA GLY A 627 -21.08 -12.30 24.89
C GLY A 627 -22.33 -12.37 24.01
N LYS A 628 -23.16 -11.30 24.01
CA LYS A 628 -24.43 -11.23 23.27
C LYS A 628 -24.33 -10.51 21.92
N VAL A 629 -23.10 -10.24 21.47
CA VAL A 629 -22.82 -9.68 20.15
C VAL A 629 -21.98 -10.70 19.39
N THR A 630 -22.46 -11.12 18.22
CA THR A 630 -21.78 -12.14 17.40
C THR A 630 -21.47 -11.61 16.00
N PHE A 631 -20.39 -12.12 15.41
CA PHE A 631 -19.93 -11.75 14.08
C PHE A 631 -19.83 -13.03 13.23
N PRO A 632 -20.94 -13.51 12.67
CA PRO A 632 -20.93 -14.69 11.80
C PRO A 632 -20.07 -14.41 10.55
N SER A 633 -19.19 -15.36 10.21
CA SER A 633 -18.38 -15.33 8.99
C SER A 633 -18.22 -16.75 8.45
N GLU A 634 -18.47 -16.92 7.15
CA GLU A 634 -18.32 -18.21 6.47
C GLU A 634 -16.86 -18.51 6.09
N ASP A 635 -16.04 -17.47 5.90
CA ASP A 635 -14.64 -17.59 5.45
C ASP A 635 -13.83 -16.30 5.76
N PRO A 636 -13.49 -16.05 7.04
CA PRO A 636 -12.79 -14.83 7.46
C PRO A 636 -11.36 -14.73 6.95
N GLU A 637 -10.72 -15.85 6.58
CA GLU A 637 -9.33 -15.89 6.10
C GLU A 637 -9.21 -15.50 4.62
N SER A 638 -10.24 -15.71 3.80
CA SER A 638 -10.20 -15.34 2.38
C SER A 638 -10.68 -13.93 2.05
N CYS A 639 -11.25 -13.21 3.03
CA CYS A 639 -11.83 -11.87 2.85
C CYS A 639 -11.06 -10.83 3.65
N PHE A 640 -10.86 -9.63 3.10
CA PHE A 640 -10.51 -8.47 3.91
C PHE A 640 -11.70 -8.08 4.79
N ASN A 641 -11.55 -8.09 6.12
CA ASN A 641 -12.62 -7.84 7.08
C ASN A 641 -12.58 -6.37 7.51
N LEU A 642 -13.56 -5.59 7.04
CA LEU A 642 -13.71 -4.18 7.35
C LEU A 642 -14.94 -3.95 8.23
N PHE A 643 -14.77 -3.34 9.40
CA PHE A 643 -15.86 -3.05 10.33
C PHE A 643 -16.14 -1.55 10.47
N VAL A 644 -17.39 -1.13 10.34
CA VAL A 644 -17.83 0.25 10.53
C VAL A 644 -18.76 0.34 11.74
N ILE A 645 -18.41 1.20 12.70
CA ILE A 645 -19.16 1.37 13.95
C ILE A 645 -19.32 2.85 14.32
N HIS A 646 -20.47 3.21 14.87
CA HIS A 646 -20.78 4.56 15.32
C HIS A 646 -21.05 4.59 16.83
N GLN A 647 -20.00 4.66 17.65
CA GLN A 647 -20.06 4.59 19.12
C GLN A 647 -19.00 5.45 19.81
N ASN A 648 -19.13 5.73 21.10
CA ASN A 648 -18.08 6.39 21.85
C ASN A 648 -16.82 5.51 21.94
N ARG A 649 -15.67 6.05 21.54
CA ARG A 649 -14.35 5.43 21.74
C ARG A 649 -13.72 5.91 23.04
N ALA A 650 -13.83 7.21 23.32
CA ALA A 650 -13.28 7.82 24.51
C ALA A 650 -14.06 7.38 25.77
N GLN A 651 -13.34 6.98 26.81
CA GLN A 651 -13.95 6.58 28.07
C GLN A 651 -14.53 7.80 28.82
N HIS A 652 -15.84 8.01 28.71
CA HIS A 652 -16.56 9.05 29.46
C HIS A 652 -17.08 8.56 30.82
N SER A 653 -17.43 7.28 30.92
CA SER A 653 -17.82 6.61 32.17
C SER A 653 -17.35 5.16 32.19
N LEU A 654 -17.75 4.36 33.19
CA LEU A 654 -17.42 2.93 33.23
C LEU A 654 -17.98 2.14 32.03
N SER A 655 -19.13 2.55 31.49
CA SER A 655 -19.85 1.83 30.43
C SER A 655 -20.23 2.69 29.21
N ASN A 656 -20.02 4.00 29.27
CA ASN A 656 -20.35 4.92 28.18
C ASN A 656 -19.18 5.06 27.20
N TYR A 657 -18.80 3.93 26.59
CA TYR A 657 -17.84 3.76 25.49
C TYR A 657 -17.72 2.27 25.13
N ILE A 658 -17.16 1.96 23.97
CA ILE A 658 -16.83 0.59 23.57
C ILE A 658 -15.31 0.37 23.63
N PRO A 659 -14.81 -0.48 24.55
CA PRO A 659 -13.42 -0.91 24.57
C PRO A 659 -12.99 -1.57 23.26
N ILE A 660 -11.79 -1.27 22.79
CA ILE A 660 -11.19 -1.90 21.60
C ILE A 660 -11.10 -3.43 21.76
N SER A 661 -10.91 -3.91 22.98
CA SER A 661 -10.88 -5.35 23.31
C SER A 661 -12.20 -6.08 23.08
N PHE A 662 -13.31 -5.39 22.85
CA PHE A 662 -14.59 -6.01 22.48
C PHE A 662 -14.70 -6.31 20.98
N ILE A 663 -13.85 -5.70 20.16
CA ILE A 663 -13.85 -5.94 18.72
C ILE A 663 -13.12 -7.26 18.42
N PRO A 664 -13.69 -8.13 17.56
CA PRO A 664 -13.06 -9.40 17.22
C PRO A 664 -11.70 -9.26 16.54
N ASP A 665 -10.79 -10.16 16.89
CA ASP A 665 -9.41 -10.22 16.34
C ASP A 665 -9.36 -10.52 14.83
N MET A 666 -10.45 -11.02 14.25
CA MET A 666 -10.51 -11.33 12.81
C MET A 666 -10.63 -10.09 11.91
N MET A 667 -10.87 -8.91 12.48
CA MET A 667 -10.98 -7.67 11.70
C MET A 667 -9.62 -7.28 11.17
N ASP A 668 -9.56 -6.74 9.95
CA ASP A 668 -8.32 -6.19 9.38
C ASP A 668 -8.28 -4.66 9.59
N LEU A 669 -9.43 -3.99 9.44
CA LEU A 669 -9.59 -2.55 9.61
C LEU A 669 -10.93 -2.20 10.28
N VAL A 670 -10.92 -1.25 11.22
CA VAL A 670 -12.11 -0.72 11.90
C VAL A 670 -12.23 0.78 11.63
N ILE A 671 -13.35 1.21 11.06
CA ILE A 671 -13.70 2.63 10.86
C ILE A 671 -14.62 3.06 12.01
N TRP A 672 -14.16 4.03 12.78
CA TRP A 672 -14.87 4.58 13.93
C TRP A 672 -15.53 5.91 13.55
N GLY A 673 -16.86 5.93 13.44
CA GLY A 673 -17.63 7.05 12.91
C GLY A 673 -17.82 8.21 13.90
N HIS A 674 -18.39 7.91 15.07
CA HIS A 674 -18.93 8.90 16.04
C HIS A 674 -17.94 9.95 16.59
N GLU A 675 -16.63 9.68 16.55
CA GLU A 675 -15.64 10.59 17.14
C GLU A 675 -15.29 11.69 16.15
N HIS A 676 -15.71 12.93 16.44
CA HIS A 676 -15.54 14.07 15.53
C HIS A 676 -14.09 14.52 15.32
N LYS A 677 -13.18 14.12 16.22
CA LYS A 677 -11.75 14.44 16.12
C LYS A 677 -11.06 13.53 15.09
N PRO A 678 -10.54 14.07 13.97
CA PRO A 678 -9.76 13.26 13.04
C PRO A 678 -8.44 12.83 13.70
N LEU A 679 -8.08 11.56 13.56
CA LEU A 679 -6.74 11.08 13.92
C LEU A 679 -5.82 11.03 12.68
N PRO A 680 -4.50 10.87 12.86
CA PRO A 680 -3.59 10.53 11.76
C PRO A 680 -3.98 9.19 11.11
N ASP A 681 -3.26 8.80 10.06
CA ASP A 681 -3.44 7.55 9.30
C ASP A 681 -3.80 6.31 10.15
N PRO A 682 -4.44 5.27 9.58
CA PRO A 682 -4.90 4.11 10.33
C PRO A 682 -3.87 3.56 11.32
N GLU A 683 -4.21 3.58 12.60
CA GLU A 683 -3.31 3.19 13.69
C GLU A 683 -3.37 1.68 13.92
N TRP A 684 -2.22 1.01 13.93
CA TRP A 684 -2.16 -0.41 14.30
C TRP A 684 -2.41 -0.58 15.80
N HIS A 685 -3.40 -1.38 16.16
CA HIS A 685 -3.74 -1.67 17.55
C HIS A 685 -3.59 -3.16 17.86
N GLU A 686 -2.34 -3.65 17.82
CA GLU A 686 -1.87 -5.03 18.08
C GLU A 686 -2.43 -6.13 17.17
N LYS A 687 -3.69 -6.02 16.73
CA LYS A 687 -4.46 -7.04 16.04
C LYS A 687 -5.08 -6.54 14.74
N PHE A 688 -5.52 -5.29 14.70
CA PHE A 688 -6.16 -4.67 13.55
C PHE A 688 -5.87 -3.17 13.49
N TYR A 689 -6.14 -2.57 12.34
CA TYR A 689 -6.00 -1.12 12.16
C TYR A 689 -7.28 -0.39 12.57
N ILE A 690 -7.14 0.82 13.12
CA ILE A 690 -8.27 1.71 13.44
C ILE A 690 -8.14 3.00 12.65
N MET A 691 -9.19 3.35 11.91
CA MET A 691 -9.34 4.63 11.23
C MET A 691 -10.43 5.44 11.92
N GLN A 692 -10.12 6.68 12.31
CA GLN A 692 -11.06 7.61 12.92
C GLN A 692 -11.14 8.87 12.04
N PRO A 693 -12.06 8.93 11.07
CA PRO A 693 -12.04 9.98 10.07
C PRO A 693 -12.32 11.38 10.62
N GLY A 694 -13.13 11.49 11.67
CA GLY A 694 -13.64 12.77 12.17
C GLY A 694 -14.86 13.27 11.40
N SER A 695 -15.50 14.32 11.90
CA SER A 695 -16.65 14.97 11.25
C SER A 695 -16.22 15.80 10.05
N THR A 696 -17.12 16.05 9.09
CA THR A 696 -16.83 16.95 7.97
C THR A 696 -17.11 18.42 8.29
N VAL A 697 -17.91 18.69 9.32
CA VAL A 697 -18.24 20.05 9.78
C VAL A 697 -18.14 20.15 11.30
N ALA A 698 -17.80 21.34 11.79
CA ALA A 698 -17.72 21.62 13.21
C ALA A 698 -19.13 21.76 13.84
N THR A 699 -19.64 20.72 14.49
CA THR A 699 -20.96 20.72 15.15
C THR A 699 -20.92 21.24 16.58
N SER A 700 -19.77 21.11 17.24
CA SER A 700 -19.48 21.68 18.55
C SER A 700 -18.27 22.63 18.51
N LEU A 701 -18.29 23.67 19.34
CA LEU A 701 -17.15 24.58 19.53
C LEU A 701 -16.21 24.01 20.60
N SER A 702 -15.61 22.86 20.31
CA SER A 702 -14.69 22.12 21.19
C SER A 702 -13.32 21.91 20.55
N ASP A 703 -12.29 21.68 21.37
CA ASP A 703 -10.93 21.37 20.89
C ASP A 703 -10.90 20.15 19.94
N GLY A 704 -11.73 19.14 20.19
CA GLY A 704 -11.80 17.95 19.35
C GLY A 704 -12.29 18.24 17.92
N GLU A 705 -13.02 19.34 17.72
CA GLU A 705 -13.52 19.72 16.41
C GLU A 705 -12.71 20.81 15.72
N ALA A 706 -11.73 21.39 16.41
CA ALA A 706 -10.84 22.40 15.84
C ALA A 706 -9.89 21.81 14.80
N GLY A 707 -9.44 22.67 13.88
CA GLY A 707 -8.49 22.29 12.84
C GLY A 707 -9.11 21.71 11.56
N PRO A 708 -8.26 21.15 10.67
CA PRO A 708 -8.66 20.67 9.35
C PRO A 708 -9.50 19.40 9.40
N LYS A 709 -10.37 19.23 8.39
CA LYS A 709 -11.27 18.08 8.24
C LYS A 709 -10.88 17.26 7.01
N TYR A 710 -11.18 15.97 7.02
CA TYR A 710 -10.65 15.04 6.03
C TYR A 710 -11.69 14.03 5.56
N CYS A 711 -11.49 13.55 4.33
CA CYS A 711 -12.02 12.27 3.88
C CYS A 711 -10.85 11.33 3.52
N TYR A 712 -11.11 10.03 3.42
CA TYR A 712 -10.06 9.03 3.23
C TYR A 712 -10.37 8.19 2.01
N LEU A 713 -9.40 8.10 1.09
CA LEU A 713 -9.46 7.20 -0.04
C LEU A 713 -8.77 5.89 0.31
N LEU A 714 -9.57 4.87 0.59
CA LEU A 714 -9.14 3.53 0.95
C LEU A 714 -9.03 2.66 -0.31
N HIS A 715 -7.98 1.83 -0.34
CA HIS A 715 -7.68 0.93 -1.43
C HIS A 715 -7.39 -0.46 -0.89
N ILE A 716 -8.14 -1.46 -1.33
CA ILE A 716 -8.04 -2.84 -0.85
C ILE A 716 -7.72 -3.77 -2.03
N ALA A 717 -6.70 -4.63 -1.88
CA ALA A 717 -6.49 -5.79 -2.74
C ALA A 717 -6.06 -7.02 -1.95
N GLY A 718 -6.72 -8.14 -2.20
CA GLY A 718 -6.53 -9.34 -1.38
C GLY A 718 -6.83 -9.02 0.09
N LYS A 719 -5.83 -9.22 0.95
CA LYS A 719 -5.85 -8.96 2.40
C LYS A 719 -5.13 -7.67 2.81
N GLU A 720 -4.60 -6.91 1.84
CA GLU A 720 -3.80 -5.73 2.11
C GLU A 720 -4.60 -4.47 1.74
N PHE A 721 -4.34 -3.38 2.45
CA PHE A 721 -4.95 -2.09 2.17
C PHE A 721 -3.96 -0.93 2.28
N CYS A 722 -4.29 0.17 1.62
CA CYS A 722 -3.64 1.47 1.86
C CYS A 722 -4.69 2.58 1.87
N SER A 723 -4.41 3.67 2.59
CA SER A 723 -5.28 4.84 2.68
C SER A 723 -4.55 6.11 2.26
N GLU A 724 -5.21 6.95 1.48
CA GLU A 724 -4.79 8.32 1.18
C GLU A 724 -5.71 9.28 1.94
N LYS A 725 -5.14 10.11 2.82
CA LYS A 725 -5.86 11.16 3.54
C LYS A 725 -6.01 12.40 2.65
N ILE A 726 -7.23 12.92 2.54
CA ILE A 726 -7.56 14.06 1.67
C ILE A 726 -8.20 15.16 2.53
N GLU A 727 -7.58 16.35 2.59
CA GLU A 727 -8.14 17.51 3.28
C GLU A 727 -9.35 18.07 2.52
N LEU A 728 -10.39 18.43 3.26
CA LEU A 728 -11.57 19.12 2.75
C LEU A 728 -11.30 20.63 2.80
N THR A 729 -11.50 21.33 1.69
CA THR A 729 -11.22 22.78 1.61
C THR A 729 -12.48 23.63 1.75
N THR A 730 -13.67 23.03 1.59
CA THR A 730 -14.93 23.78 1.71
C THR A 730 -15.44 23.88 3.14
N ASN A 731 -14.82 23.18 4.10
CA ASN A 731 -15.21 23.31 5.50
C ASN A 731 -14.69 24.63 6.10
N ARG A 732 -15.52 25.24 6.94
CA ARG A 732 -15.16 26.47 7.65
C ARG A 732 -14.00 26.23 8.61
N LEU A 733 -13.00 27.11 8.60
CA LEU A 733 -11.90 27.09 9.56
C LEU A 733 -12.44 27.25 10.98
N PHE A 734 -11.90 26.45 11.89
CA PHE A 734 -12.23 26.54 13.30
C PHE A 734 -10.96 26.54 14.14
N TYR A 735 -10.76 27.64 14.88
CA TYR A 735 -9.69 27.79 15.86
C TYR A 735 -10.26 27.70 17.28
N PHE A 736 -9.67 26.84 18.09
CA PHE A 736 -9.96 26.71 19.51
C PHE A 736 -8.67 26.93 20.29
N GLU A 737 -8.69 27.81 21.29
CA GLU A 737 -7.51 28.06 22.12
C GLU A 737 -7.85 28.18 23.61
N ASP A 738 -6.97 27.60 24.43
CA ASP A 738 -7.02 27.67 25.88
C ASP A 738 -6.08 28.77 26.40
N ILE A 739 -6.65 29.73 27.14
CA ILE A 739 -5.91 30.82 27.75
C ILE A 739 -5.99 30.67 29.27
N THR A 740 -4.85 30.53 29.93
CA THR A 740 -4.78 30.54 31.40
C THR A 740 -4.35 31.92 31.88
N LEU A 741 -5.13 32.54 32.78
CA LEU A 741 -4.86 33.88 33.30
C LEU A 741 -3.43 34.06 33.80
N ASP A 742 -2.90 33.07 34.52
CA ASP A 742 -1.53 33.09 35.07
C ASP A 742 -0.45 33.20 33.97
N ASN A 743 -0.73 32.69 32.77
CA ASN A 743 0.20 32.67 31.63
C ASN A 743 0.13 33.94 30.77
N THR A 744 -0.83 34.83 31.04
CA THR A 744 -0.99 36.08 30.27
C THR A 744 0.06 37.15 30.62
N GLY A 745 0.82 36.95 31.70
CA GLY A 745 1.77 37.95 32.22
C GLY A 745 1.11 39.18 32.86
N ILE A 746 -0.23 39.20 32.99
CA ILE A 746 -0.97 40.28 33.61
C ILE A 746 -1.02 40.04 35.14
N PRO A 747 -0.54 40.97 35.98
CA PRO A 747 -0.57 40.81 37.44
C PRO A 747 -2.01 40.69 37.97
N PRO A 748 -2.33 39.72 38.85
CA PRO A 748 -3.68 39.50 39.37
C PRO A 748 -4.21 40.68 40.19
N ASP A 749 -3.34 41.46 40.84
CA ASP A 749 -3.71 42.63 41.65
C ASP A 749 -3.79 43.94 40.84
N SER A 750 -3.76 43.85 39.51
CA SER A 750 -3.73 45.04 38.67
C SER A 750 -5.06 45.79 38.66
N ALA A 751 -5.00 47.12 38.80
CA ALA A 751 -6.15 47.98 38.53
C ALA A 751 -6.65 47.74 37.08
N ASP A 752 -7.98 47.64 36.93
CA ASP A 752 -8.65 47.31 35.67
C ASP A 752 -8.25 45.95 35.05
N LEU A 753 -7.95 44.93 35.86
CA LEU A 753 -7.63 43.56 35.39
C LEU A 753 -8.59 43.05 34.30
N GLU A 754 -9.90 43.25 34.48
CA GLU A 754 -10.95 42.86 33.52
C GLU A 754 -10.69 43.42 32.12
N LYS A 755 -10.41 44.73 32.02
CA LYS A 755 -10.17 45.42 30.75
C LYS A 755 -8.85 44.98 30.09
N LYS A 756 -7.82 44.70 30.89
CA LYS A 756 -6.53 44.23 30.37
C LYS A 756 -6.65 42.83 29.79
N VAL A 757 -7.37 41.94 30.47
CA VAL A 757 -7.63 40.58 29.99
C VAL A 757 -8.55 40.61 28.76
N GLU A 758 -9.57 41.47 28.75
CA GLU A 758 -10.40 41.69 27.57
C GLU A 758 -9.56 42.13 26.37
N LYS A 759 -8.67 43.12 26.55
CA LYS A 759 -7.76 43.59 25.52
C LYS A 759 -6.82 42.48 25.02
N TYR A 760 -6.26 41.67 25.92
CA TYR A 760 -5.43 40.52 25.55
C TYR A 760 -6.22 39.52 24.69
N CYS A 761 -7.46 39.21 25.08
CA CYS A 761 -8.32 38.33 24.28
C CYS A 761 -8.63 38.93 22.90
N VAL A 762 -8.83 40.25 22.79
CA VAL A 762 -9.01 40.93 21.49
C VAL A 762 -7.77 40.76 20.61
N GLU A 763 -6.57 41.06 21.13
CA GLU A 763 -5.31 40.91 20.40
C GLU A 763 -5.11 39.45 19.90
N HIS A 764 -5.54 38.48 20.70
CA HIS A 764 -5.46 37.07 20.35
C HIS A 764 -6.44 36.67 19.24
N VAL A 765 -7.69 37.14 19.31
CA VAL A 765 -8.67 36.96 18.22
C VAL A 765 -8.17 37.61 16.93
N GLU A 766 -7.57 38.80 17.01
CA GLU A 766 -6.98 39.49 15.85
C GLU A 766 -5.84 38.68 15.22
N SER A 767 -4.97 38.09 16.03
CA SER A 767 -3.89 37.22 15.55
C SER A 767 -4.43 35.99 14.82
N LEU A 768 -5.49 35.36 15.36
CA LEU A 768 -6.16 34.23 14.71
C LEU A 768 -6.85 34.61 13.41
N LEU A 769 -7.46 35.79 13.34
CA LEU A 769 -8.06 36.32 12.11
C LEU A 769 -6.99 36.58 11.05
N GLU A 770 -5.82 37.09 11.42
CA GLU A 770 -4.72 37.30 10.48
C GLU A 770 -4.19 35.96 9.94
N LYS A 771 -4.01 34.97 10.82
CA LYS A 771 -3.68 33.59 10.42
C LYS A 771 -4.70 33.02 9.44
N CYS A 772 -5.99 33.27 9.70
CA CYS A 772 -7.08 32.84 8.82
C CYS A 772 -7.01 33.48 7.43
N LYS A 773 -6.68 34.77 7.33
CA LYS A 773 -6.56 35.45 6.02
C LYS A 773 -5.48 34.80 5.17
N LEU A 774 -4.33 34.51 5.75
CA LEU A 774 -3.23 33.84 5.04
C LEU A 774 -3.65 32.48 4.48
N THR A 775 -4.38 31.68 5.27
CA THR A 775 -4.91 30.39 4.80
C THR A 775 -5.96 30.55 3.68
N LEU A 776 -6.82 31.57 3.76
CA LEU A 776 -7.86 31.82 2.76
C LEU A 776 -7.30 32.37 1.44
N GLU A 777 -6.14 33.02 1.43
CA GLU A 777 -5.48 33.47 0.19
C GLU A 777 -5.00 32.29 -0.67
N GLU A 778 -4.69 31.15 -0.06
CA GLU A 778 -4.25 29.93 -0.74
C GLU A 778 -5.43 29.09 -1.27
N GLU A 779 -6.63 29.21 -0.67
CA GLU A 779 -7.78 28.32 -0.91
C GLU A 779 -9.09 29.06 -1.22
N MET A 780 -9.34 29.32 -2.52
CA MET A 780 -10.43 30.17 -2.98
C MET A 780 -11.86 29.68 -2.68
N ASP A 781 -12.08 28.38 -2.46
CA ASP A 781 -13.43 27.80 -2.27
C ASP A 781 -13.88 27.76 -0.79
N ARG A 782 -13.00 28.15 0.13
CA ARG A 782 -13.25 28.05 1.58
C ARG A 782 -14.14 29.20 2.09
N PRO A 783 -15.07 28.96 3.05
CA PRO A 783 -15.89 30.03 3.62
C PRO A 783 -15.06 31.13 4.31
N SER A 784 -15.38 32.39 4.00
CA SER A 784 -14.55 33.55 4.37
C SER A 784 -14.53 33.92 5.86
N LEU A 785 -15.58 33.58 6.62
CA LEU A 785 -15.67 33.91 8.05
C LEU A 785 -15.29 32.70 8.91
N PRO A 786 -14.20 32.72 9.70
CA PRO A 786 -13.83 31.58 10.54
C PRO A 786 -14.73 31.44 11.77
N LEU A 787 -14.68 30.25 12.38
CA LEU A 787 -15.11 30.01 13.76
C LEU A 787 -13.92 30.21 14.69
N ILE A 788 -14.11 30.95 15.78
CA ILE A 788 -13.09 31.14 16.81
C ILE A 788 -13.71 30.91 18.18
N ARG A 789 -13.02 30.15 19.03
CA ARG A 789 -13.42 29.93 20.42
C ARG A 789 -12.22 30.04 21.34
N LEU A 790 -12.28 31.00 22.27
CA LEU A 790 -11.31 31.15 23.35
C LEU A 790 -11.92 30.61 24.64
N ARG A 791 -11.23 29.66 25.29
CA ARG A 791 -11.58 29.20 26.63
C ARG A 791 -10.62 29.81 27.63
N LEU A 792 -11.12 30.78 28.40
CA LEU A 792 -10.37 31.48 29.42
C LEU A 792 -10.51 30.77 30.77
N HIS A 793 -9.41 30.21 31.26
CA HIS A 793 -9.31 29.64 32.60
C HIS A 793 -9.10 30.75 33.63
N VAL A 794 -10.11 30.95 34.47
CA VAL A 794 -10.15 32.01 35.48
C VAL A 794 -10.25 31.46 36.90
N ASN A 795 -9.67 32.21 37.85
CA ASN A 795 -9.87 31.96 39.28
C ASN A 795 -11.29 32.39 39.70
N HIS A 796 -11.81 31.83 40.80
CA HIS A 796 -13.18 32.10 41.26
C HIS A 796 -13.44 33.58 41.58
N GLU A 797 -12.40 34.33 41.92
CA GLU A 797 -12.46 35.75 42.28
C GLU A 797 -12.43 36.69 41.06
N PHE A 798 -12.21 36.16 39.85
CA PHE A 798 -12.19 36.96 38.63
C PHE A 798 -13.60 37.41 38.22
N LYS A 799 -13.81 38.71 38.13
CA LYS A 799 -15.07 39.27 37.65
C LYS A 799 -15.14 39.19 36.12
N LYS A 800 -16.08 38.37 35.63
CA LYS A 800 -16.26 38.08 34.20
C LYS A 800 -16.86 39.29 33.47
N PHE A 801 -16.29 39.66 32.34
CA PHE A 801 -16.89 40.63 31.41
C PHE A 801 -17.92 39.96 30.48
N SER A 802 -18.73 40.79 29.80
CA SER A 802 -19.83 40.29 28.98
C SER A 802 -19.34 39.71 27.66
N VAL A 803 -19.44 38.38 27.51
CA VAL A 803 -19.12 37.65 26.26
C VAL A 803 -19.88 38.23 25.07
N LYS A 804 -21.14 38.61 25.26
CA LYS A 804 -21.97 39.19 24.18
C LYS A 804 -21.46 40.56 23.75
N GLN A 805 -20.95 41.39 24.67
CA GLN A 805 -20.40 42.70 24.32
C GLN A 805 -19.02 42.56 23.68
N PHE A 806 -18.18 41.63 24.17
CA PHE A 806 -16.92 41.26 23.55
C PHE A 806 -17.13 40.83 22.09
N GLY A 807 -18.06 39.92 21.87
CA GLY A 807 -18.36 39.37 20.55
C GLY A 807 -18.90 40.36 19.52
N LYS A 808 -19.59 41.42 19.96
CA LYS A 808 -20.11 42.48 19.08
C LYS A 808 -19.01 43.18 18.28
N GLN A 809 -17.78 43.20 18.78
CA GLN A 809 -16.63 43.83 18.12
C GLN A 809 -16.18 43.07 16.86
N PHE A 810 -16.61 41.80 16.72
CA PHE A 810 -16.20 40.90 15.65
C PHE A 810 -17.36 40.46 14.75
N VAL A 811 -18.50 41.16 14.82
CA VAL A 811 -19.61 40.95 13.89
C VAL A 811 -19.11 41.18 12.46
N ASP A 812 -19.58 40.34 11.53
CA ASP A 812 -19.15 40.30 10.11
C ASP A 812 -17.67 39.92 9.88
N ARG A 813 -16.95 39.54 10.94
CA ARG A 813 -15.55 39.07 10.88
C ARG A 813 -15.38 37.61 11.32
N VAL A 814 -16.33 37.08 12.09
CA VAL A 814 -16.40 35.66 12.49
C VAL A 814 -17.81 35.12 12.28
N ALA A 815 -17.92 33.80 12.16
CA ALA A 815 -19.21 33.11 11.98
C ALA A 815 -19.96 32.84 13.30
N ASN A 816 -19.32 33.03 14.45
CA ASN A 816 -19.89 32.76 15.78
C ASN A 816 -19.67 33.92 16.79
N PRO A 817 -20.07 35.17 16.47
CA PRO A 817 -19.75 36.33 17.30
C PRO A 817 -20.32 36.22 18.72
N MET A 818 -21.44 35.53 18.91
CA MET A 818 -22.07 35.38 20.23
C MET A 818 -21.38 34.35 21.13
N ASP A 819 -20.51 33.52 20.57
CA ASP A 819 -19.89 32.36 21.21
C ASP A 819 -18.36 32.35 21.08
N LEU A 820 -17.75 33.53 20.96
CA LEU A 820 -16.30 33.68 20.84
C LEU A 820 -15.52 33.29 22.09
N LEU A 821 -16.09 33.49 23.28
CA LEU A 821 -15.37 33.34 24.54
C LEU A 821 -16.18 32.55 25.59
N ILE A 822 -15.53 31.62 26.27
CA ILE A 822 -16.09 30.89 27.42
C ILE A 822 -15.15 30.99 28.61
N PHE A 823 -15.72 31.17 29.80
CA PHE A 823 -14.98 31.18 31.06
C PHE A 823 -15.05 29.80 31.73
N ALA A 824 -13.91 29.19 31.99
CA ALA A 824 -13.77 27.94 32.74
C ALA A 824 -13.10 28.20 34.10
N THR A 825 -13.47 27.46 35.15
CA THR A 825 -12.86 27.63 36.49
C THR A 825 -11.77 26.59 36.75
N LYS A 826 -10.73 26.94 37.52
CA LYS A 826 -9.58 26.04 37.82
C LYS A 826 -9.97 24.68 38.43
N ARG A 827 -11.14 24.55 39.08
CA ARG A 827 -11.65 23.26 39.57
C ARG A 827 -11.94 22.25 38.45
N ASP A 828 -12.33 22.73 37.27
CA ASP A 828 -12.54 21.89 36.09
C ASP A 828 -11.19 21.37 35.54
N SER A 829 -10.10 22.10 35.79
CA SER A 829 -8.73 21.73 35.42
C SER A 829 -8.17 20.61 36.30
N VAL A 830 -8.50 20.58 37.60
CA VAL A 830 -8.03 19.54 38.53
C VAL A 830 -8.63 18.18 38.19
N ALA A 831 -9.88 18.14 37.71
CA ALA A 831 -10.48 16.90 37.20
C ALA A 831 -9.75 16.39 35.94
N MET A 832 -9.30 17.27 35.04
CA MET A 832 -8.48 16.90 33.89
C MET A 832 -7.07 16.44 34.28
N LEU A 833 -6.38 17.15 35.17
CA LEU A 833 -5.05 16.78 35.67
C LEU A 833 -5.06 15.43 36.40
N VAL A 834 -6.08 15.16 37.23
CA VAL A 834 -6.26 13.86 37.90
C VAL A 834 -6.53 12.73 36.89
N THR A 835 -7.12 13.03 35.73
CA THR A 835 -7.38 12.05 34.67
C THR A 835 -6.11 11.77 33.85
N VAL A 836 -5.28 12.79 33.61
CA VAL A 836 -3.96 12.66 32.97
C VAL A 836 -2.98 11.92 33.88
N ASP A 837 -2.96 12.22 35.19
CA ASP A 837 -2.17 11.49 36.18
C ASP A 837 -2.63 10.04 36.34
N LYS A 838 -3.93 9.75 36.27
CA LYS A 838 -4.43 8.37 36.24
C LYS A 838 -4.02 7.62 34.97
N LYS A 839 -3.97 8.28 33.80
CA LYS A 839 -3.44 7.69 32.57
C LYS A 839 -1.94 7.42 32.68
N LEU A 840 -1.16 8.36 33.21
CA LEU A 840 0.27 8.19 33.47
C LEU A 840 0.55 7.13 34.53
N LEU A 841 -0.23 7.07 35.62
CA LEU A 841 -0.17 6.00 36.61
C LEU A 841 -0.58 4.65 35.99
N SER A 842 -1.61 4.59 35.15
CA SER A 842 -2.02 3.34 34.51
C SER A 842 -0.96 2.83 33.51
N ALA A 843 -0.28 3.74 32.81
CA ALA A 843 0.84 3.44 31.94
C ALA A 843 2.08 3.02 32.75
N ALA A 844 2.34 3.66 33.89
CA ALA A 844 3.44 3.31 34.81
C ALA A 844 3.18 1.97 35.52
N VAL A 845 1.94 1.69 35.93
CA VAL A 845 1.50 0.41 36.52
C VAL A 845 1.55 -0.71 35.49
N ARG A 846 1.21 -0.45 34.22
CA ARG A 846 1.41 -1.42 33.13
C ARG A 846 2.89 -1.72 32.91
N LYS A 847 3.75 -0.69 32.88
CA LYS A 847 5.22 -0.85 32.79
C LYS A 847 5.81 -1.62 33.97
N THR A 848 5.39 -1.33 35.20
CA THR A 848 5.85 -2.07 36.39
C THR A 848 5.29 -3.48 36.44
N SER A 849 4.06 -3.72 35.98
CA SER A 849 3.49 -5.07 35.91
C SER A 849 4.19 -5.97 34.89
N GLN A 850 4.62 -5.42 33.74
CA GLN A 850 5.46 -6.13 32.76
C GLN A 850 6.86 -6.42 33.32
N ASP A 851 7.51 -5.46 33.98
CA ASP A 851 8.81 -5.68 34.63
C ASP A 851 8.75 -6.65 35.82
N THR A 852 7.62 -6.76 36.54
CA THR A 852 7.44 -7.78 37.59
C THR A 852 7.06 -9.15 37.05
N CYS A 853 6.36 -9.26 35.91
CA CYS A 853 6.12 -10.57 35.28
C CYS A 853 7.40 -11.18 34.73
N GLU A 854 8.28 -10.39 34.11
CA GLU A 854 9.59 -10.89 33.63
C GLU A 854 10.55 -11.28 34.77
N ARG A 855 10.40 -10.69 35.96
CA ARG A 855 11.18 -11.10 37.15
C ARG A 855 10.61 -12.30 37.91
N ILE A 856 9.34 -12.63 37.74
CA ILE A 856 8.73 -13.80 38.41
C ILE A 856 8.96 -15.08 37.59
N GLU A 857 9.07 -15.00 36.26
CA GLU A 857 9.41 -16.17 35.42
C GLU A 857 10.89 -16.58 35.52
N ALA A 858 11.79 -15.65 35.89
CA ALA A 858 13.21 -15.96 36.11
C ALA A 858 13.54 -16.60 37.48
N VAL A 859 12.58 -16.71 38.40
CA VAL A 859 12.78 -17.29 39.75
C VAL A 859 12.11 -18.66 39.93
N VAL A 860 11.32 -19.12 38.95
CA VAL A 860 10.60 -20.42 39.01
C VAL A 860 11.25 -21.51 38.13
N THR A 861 12.44 -21.26 37.58
CA THR A 861 13.28 -22.30 36.93
C THR A 861 14.68 -22.39 37.56
N MET A 862 14.71 -22.64 38.87
CA MET A 862 15.75 -23.43 39.55
C MET A 862 15.14 -24.70 40.13
#